data_AF-A0A1B6C919-F1
#
_entry.id   AF-A0A1B6C919-F1
#
_cell.length_a   1.000
_cell.length_b   1.000
_cell.length_c   1.000
_cell.angle_alpha   90.00
_cell.angle_beta   90.00
_cell.angle_gamma   90.00
#
_symmetry.space_group_name_H-M   'P 1'
#
loop_
_entity.id
_entity.type
_entity.pdbx_description
1 polymer ?
#
loop_
_entity_poly.entity_id
_entity_poly.type
_entity_poly.pdbx_seq_one_letter_code
_entity_poly.pdbx_strand_id
1 'polypeptide(L)'
;MERVPIPIKESMEEPSAKVNVLLQAYISQLKLEGFALMSDMVYVTQSAARLMRAIFEIVLYRGWAQLVDKALTLCKMIDRRMWQSMSPLRQFRKMPEEIVKKIEKKNFPWERLYDLGPNEIGELIRVPKLGKTIHKYVHQFPKLELSTHIQPITRSTLRVELTITPDFQWEEKLHGASEAFWILVEDVDSEVILHHEYFLLKSKYCQDEHLVKFFVPVFEPLPPQYFLRIVSDRWIGAETQLPVSFRHLILPEKNLPPTELLDLQPLPVTALRNSQFESLYIDKFPQFNPIQTQVFNAVYNSDDNIFIGAPTGSGKTTIAEFAVLRLLSQHSDGRCVYLVPREALAEIVFADWHQKFGSVLGKKVVLLTGETGTDLKLLAKGQIIICTAEKWDVLSRRWKQRKNVQNVQLFIVDELQQIGGEDGPVLEIVCSRMRYISSQLEKQVRIIALSSALADARDTAQWLGCSPNTTFNFHPSVRPIPLELHVQGFNITHNASRLIAMGKPVYNSILKYSPHKPVIVFVPTRKQARLTAIDLLTFTAAEAQPNRFFHAEEDDIKPFLDRMTDKTLKETLSQGVAYIHEGLSKSDHRLVEQLFDSGAVQVAVVTRNLCWALNIAAHLIIIMDTQFFNGKIHAYEDFPVTDVMQMVGRANRPLEDDDAKCVLMCQSSKKDFFKKFLNESLPVESHLDHRLHDHFNAEIVTKTIENKQDAVDYLTWTFLYRRLTQNPNYYNLQGVTHRHLSDHLSELVENTLQDLEHSKCISIEDEMDCLPLNLGMIAAYYYINYTTIELFSLSLNNKTKIRGLLEIISSAAEYESVPVRHREDSLLRSLASRLPNKLPGTPKFNDPHIKVNLLLQAHLSRLQLGAELQGDTEMILGKAIRLIQACVDVLSSNGWLSPAVAAMELAQMVTQAMWSKDSYLKQLPHFTSDIIKRCTEKGVETVFDMMELEDEDRTKLLQLNDSQMTDVARFCNRYPNIELSYEVQNKDRISSGSSVNVVVSLEREDEVTGPVIAPFFPQKREEGWWVVIGDPKTNSLLSIKRLTLQQKAKIKLDFVAPNPGHHSYTLYFMSDAYLGCDQEYKFSIDVGEYESGESESE
;
A
#
# COMPACT_ATOMS: atom_id res chain seq x y z
N MET A 1 -3.08 47.52 42.68
CA MET A 1 -3.28 47.62 41.21
C MET A 1 -2.05 48.16 40.50
N GLU A 2 -1.36 49.18 41.02
CA GLU A 2 -0.24 49.85 40.32
C GLU A 2 0.98 48.97 39.96
N ARG A 3 1.07 47.76 40.52
CA ARG A 3 2.18 46.82 40.31
C ARG A 3 1.88 45.67 39.36
N VAL A 4 0.67 45.58 38.81
CA VAL A 4 0.31 44.50 37.87
C VAL A 4 0.61 44.92 36.43
N PRO A 5 1.13 44.01 35.58
CA PRO A 5 1.60 44.38 34.24
C PRO A 5 0.49 44.56 33.20
N ILE A 6 -0.69 43.92 33.39
CA ILE A 6 -1.84 44.08 32.49
C ILE A 6 -2.83 45.06 33.14
N PRO A 7 -3.19 46.17 32.44
CA PRO A 7 -4.14 47.15 32.95
C PRO A 7 -5.51 46.55 33.29
N ILE A 8 -6.12 47.03 34.38
CA ILE A 8 -7.45 46.63 34.85
C ILE A 8 -8.36 47.84 34.67
N LYS A 9 -9.50 47.66 33.99
CA LYS A 9 -10.42 48.77 33.68
C LYS A 9 -11.48 48.95 34.76
N GLU A 10 -11.76 47.88 35.49
CA GLU A 10 -12.76 47.78 36.54
C GLU A 10 -12.34 48.55 37.81
N SER A 11 -13.33 49.08 38.54
CA SER A 11 -13.09 49.77 39.81
C SER A 11 -12.58 48.81 40.89
N MET A 12 -11.78 49.32 41.85
CA MET A 12 -11.21 48.51 42.95
C MET A 12 -12.27 47.83 43.82
N GLU A 13 -13.48 48.37 43.85
CA GLU A 13 -14.60 47.82 44.63
C GLU A 13 -15.27 46.62 43.95
N GLU A 14 -15.00 46.40 42.66
CA GLU A 14 -15.60 45.28 41.94
C GLU A 14 -14.87 43.94 42.22
N PRO A 15 -15.61 42.84 42.44
CA PRO A 15 -15.01 41.52 42.59
C PRO A 15 -14.18 41.08 41.37
N SER A 16 -14.54 41.54 40.17
CA SER A 16 -13.83 41.33 38.90
C SER A 16 -12.38 41.83 38.98
N ALA A 17 -12.20 43.08 39.44
CA ALA A 17 -10.91 43.71 39.68
C ALA A 17 -10.07 42.90 40.68
N LYS A 18 -10.68 42.46 41.80
CA LYS A 18 -10.00 41.63 42.79
C LYS A 18 -9.47 40.34 42.17
N VAL A 19 -10.31 39.58 41.47
CA VAL A 19 -9.91 38.31 40.83
C VAL A 19 -8.78 38.53 39.81
N ASN A 20 -8.89 39.59 38.99
CA ASN A 20 -7.88 39.94 37.99
C ASN A 20 -6.52 40.28 38.63
N VAL A 21 -6.51 41.15 39.66
CA VAL A 21 -5.28 41.48 40.41
C VAL A 21 -4.66 40.22 41.02
N LEU A 22 -5.46 39.36 41.66
CA LEU A 22 -4.94 38.15 42.31
C LEU A 22 -4.32 37.18 41.30
N LEU A 23 -4.90 37.03 40.12
CA LEU A 23 -4.34 36.18 39.06
C LEU A 23 -3.00 36.75 38.55
N GLN A 24 -2.93 38.07 38.30
CA GLN A 24 -1.69 38.71 37.87
C GLN A 24 -0.61 38.70 38.95
N ALA A 25 -0.99 38.87 40.23
CA ALA A 25 -0.09 38.76 41.37
C ALA A 25 0.51 37.36 41.49
N TYR A 26 -0.30 36.32 41.24
CA TYR A 26 0.15 34.94 41.21
C TYR A 26 1.17 34.67 40.08
N ILE A 27 0.89 35.10 38.85
CA ILE A 27 1.83 34.95 37.72
C ILE A 27 3.12 35.75 37.98
N SER A 28 3.01 36.90 38.63
CA SER A 28 4.15 37.76 38.98
C SER A 28 4.92 37.30 40.23
N GLN A 29 4.47 36.23 40.90
CA GLN A 29 5.04 35.73 42.16
C GLN A 29 5.12 36.79 43.28
N LEU A 30 4.15 37.70 43.34
CA LEU A 30 4.10 38.72 44.38
C LEU A 30 3.68 38.11 45.72
N LYS A 31 4.33 38.55 46.80
CA LYS A 31 3.92 38.23 48.17
C LYS A 31 2.77 39.15 48.56
N LEU A 32 1.66 38.58 49.02
CA LEU A 32 0.50 39.31 49.51
C LEU A 32 0.49 39.29 51.04
N GLU A 33 0.25 40.44 51.64
CA GLU A 33 0.04 40.57 53.09
C GLU A 33 -1.46 40.38 53.39
N GLY A 34 -1.79 39.39 54.23
CA GLY A 34 -3.18 39.09 54.61
C GLY A 34 -3.63 37.67 54.21
N PHE A 35 -4.09 36.91 55.21
CA PHE A 35 -4.50 35.51 55.04
C PHE A 35 -5.68 35.36 54.06
N ALA A 36 -6.67 36.25 54.13
CA ALA A 36 -7.84 36.21 53.25
C ALA A 36 -7.46 36.34 51.77
N LEU A 37 -6.58 37.29 51.42
CA LEU A 37 -6.13 37.50 50.05
C LEU A 37 -5.29 36.34 49.51
N MET A 38 -4.46 35.72 50.36
CA MET A 38 -3.72 34.52 49.97
C MET A 38 -4.66 33.33 49.72
N SER A 39 -5.66 33.13 50.57
CA SER A 39 -6.67 32.08 50.37
C SER A 39 -7.45 32.29 49.08
N ASP A 40 -7.89 33.52 48.81
CA ASP A 40 -8.60 33.87 47.58
C ASP A 40 -7.72 33.68 46.34
N MET A 41 -6.45 34.06 46.40
CA MET A 41 -5.50 33.85 45.30
C MET A 41 -5.35 32.37 44.96
N VAL A 42 -5.23 31.50 45.98
CA VAL A 42 -5.14 30.04 45.77
C VAL A 42 -6.42 29.51 45.13
N TYR A 43 -7.59 29.93 45.62
CA TYR A 43 -8.89 29.51 45.05
C TYR A 43 -9.05 29.94 43.59
N VAL A 44 -8.74 31.21 43.28
CA VAL A 44 -8.81 31.77 41.92
C VAL A 44 -7.88 31.01 41.00
N THR A 45 -6.64 30.76 41.40
CA THR A 45 -5.61 30.17 40.53
C THR A 45 -5.82 28.68 40.27
N GLN A 46 -6.31 27.92 41.26
CA GLN A 46 -6.73 26.53 41.08
C GLN A 46 -7.87 26.40 40.06
N SER A 47 -8.77 27.38 40.02
CA SER A 47 -9.86 27.42 39.04
C SER A 47 -9.44 28.01 37.70
N ALA A 48 -8.49 28.95 37.68
CA ALA A 48 -8.04 29.67 36.50
C ALA A 48 -7.47 28.73 35.42
N ALA A 49 -6.76 27.66 35.81
CA ALA A 49 -6.20 26.71 34.86
C ALA A 49 -7.28 26.04 33.98
N ARG A 50 -8.34 25.50 34.58
CA ARG A 50 -9.44 24.86 33.84
C ARG A 50 -10.30 25.88 33.08
N LEU A 51 -10.54 27.06 33.65
CA LEU A 51 -11.33 28.11 33.02
C LEU A 51 -10.62 28.67 31.79
N MET A 52 -9.32 28.96 31.90
CA MET A 52 -8.54 29.48 30.79
C MET A 52 -8.36 28.42 29.70
N ARG A 53 -8.24 27.15 30.07
CA ARG A 53 -8.20 26.06 29.08
C ARG A 53 -9.52 25.94 28.30
N ALA A 54 -10.66 26.07 28.98
CA ALA A 54 -11.96 26.10 28.32
C ALA A 54 -12.09 27.30 27.37
N ILE A 55 -11.61 28.49 27.78
CA ILE A 55 -11.57 29.67 26.91
C ILE A 55 -10.71 29.39 25.68
N PHE A 56 -9.50 28.87 25.86
CA PHE A 56 -8.59 28.48 24.77
C PHE A 56 -9.28 27.54 23.76
N GLU A 57 -9.93 26.48 24.23
CA GLU A 57 -10.61 25.54 23.33
C GLU A 57 -11.77 26.21 22.58
N ILE A 58 -12.60 27.03 23.25
CA ILE A 58 -13.69 27.77 22.60
C ILE A 58 -13.16 28.65 21.47
N VAL A 59 -12.09 29.41 21.71
CA VAL A 59 -11.55 30.35 20.72
C VAL A 59 -10.79 29.65 19.60
N LEU A 60 -10.16 28.50 19.89
CA LEU A 60 -9.52 27.63 18.89
C LEU A 60 -10.54 27.09 17.90
N TYR A 61 -11.68 26.59 18.39
CA TYR A 61 -12.74 26.08 17.52
C TYR A 61 -13.48 27.16 16.73
N ARG A 62 -13.48 28.40 17.21
CA ARG A 62 -13.96 29.55 16.44
C ARG A 62 -12.96 30.04 15.39
N GLY A 63 -11.71 29.57 15.47
CA GLY A 63 -10.65 29.92 14.53
C GLY A 63 -10.07 31.33 14.73
N TRP A 64 -10.12 31.89 15.95
CA TRP A 64 -9.62 33.25 16.22
C TRP A 64 -8.15 33.26 16.62
N ALA A 65 -7.24 33.33 15.66
CA ALA A 65 -5.80 33.12 15.83
C ALA A 65 -5.17 33.97 16.95
N GLN A 66 -5.36 35.29 16.92
CA GLN A 66 -4.83 36.20 17.94
C GLN A 66 -5.29 35.88 19.36
N LEU A 67 -6.55 35.45 19.52
CA LEU A 67 -7.09 35.15 20.85
C LEU A 67 -6.69 33.76 21.31
N VAL A 68 -6.50 32.82 20.38
CA VAL A 68 -5.95 31.49 20.64
C VAL A 68 -4.54 31.60 21.20
N ASP A 69 -3.67 32.38 20.56
CA ASP A 69 -2.31 32.61 21.03
C ASP A 69 -2.31 33.19 22.46
N LYS A 70 -3.07 34.28 22.68
CA LYS A 70 -3.19 34.91 24.00
C LYS A 70 -3.74 33.96 25.07
N ALA A 71 -4.79 33.20 24.76
CA ALA A 71 -5.41 32.27 25.70
C ALA A 71 -4.48 31.09 26.03
N LEU A 72 -3.80 30.52 25.04
CA LEU A 72 -2.82 29.45 25.23
C LEU A 72 -1.63 29.94 26.05
N THR A 73 -1.10 31.11 25.71
CA THR A 73 0.00 31.72 26.45
C THR A 73 -0.39 32.02 27.89
N LEU A 74 -1.61 32.51 28.14
CA LEU A 74 -2.11 32.69 29.51
C LEU A 74 -2.28 31.36 30.25
N CYS A 75 -2.72 30.29 29.60
CA CYS A 75 -2.73 28.94 30.20
C CYS A 75 -1.33 28.56 30.69
N LYS A 76 -0.31 28.75 29.85
CA LYS A 76 1.09 28.44 30.19
C LYS A 76 1.62 29.34 31.30
N MET A 77 1.32 30.65 31.27
CA MET A 77 1.76 31.60 32.29
C MET A 77 1.17 31.27 33.67
N ILE A 78 -0.08 30.80 33.72
CA ILE A 78 -0.73 30.31 34.94
C ILE A 78 -0.05 29.03 35.45
N ASP A 79 0.21 28.06 34.56
CA ASP A 79 0.86 26.78 34.96
C ASP A 79 2.31 27.00 35.43
N ARG A 80 3.09 27.77 34.67
CA ARG A 80 4.52 28.02 34.93
C ARG A 80 4.79 29.13 35.94
N ARG A 81 3.76 29.88 36.35
CA ARG A 81 3.86 31.02 37.29
C ARG A 81 4.92 32.04 36.85
N MET A 82 4.92 32.41 35.58
CA MET A 82 5.84 33.39 35.02
C MET A 82 5.22 34.07 33.81
N TRP A 83 5.69 35.28 33.51
CA TRP A 83 5.29 35.99 32.29
C TRP A 83 6.12 35.55 31.09
N GLN A 84 5.55 35.68 29.89
CA GLN A 84 6.24 35.38 28.62
C GLN A 84 7.50 36.22 28.38
N SER A 85 7.57 37.42 28.98
CA SER A 85 8.73 38.32 28.86
C SER A 85 9.94 37.88 29.69
N MET A 86 9.76 36.90 30.58
CA MET A 86 10.85 36.32 31.37
C MET A 86 11.58 35.24 30.58
N SER A 87 12.83 34.96 30.95
CA SER A 87 13.64 33.97 30.23
C SER A 87 13.04 32.56 30.33
N PRO A 88 12.96 31.81 29.22
CA PRO A 88 12.49 30.41 29.23
C PRO A 88 13.26 29.50 30.20
N LEU A 89 14.51 29.86 30.55
CA LEU A 89 15.33 29.13 31.53
C LEU A 89 14.68 28.99 32.91
N ARG A 90 13.73 29.86 33.27
CA ARG A 90 12.98 29.76 34.53
C ARG A 90 12.16 28.47 34.63
N GLN A 91 11.80 27.87 33.51
CA GLN A 91 11.03 26.62 33.48
C GLN A 91 11.86 25.42 33.98
N PHE A 92 13.19 25.54 33.98
CA PHE A 92 14.09 24.56 34.57
C PHE A 92 14.29 24.85 36.07
N ARG A 93 13.51 24.17 36.93
CA ARG A 93 13.52 24.39 38.40
C ARG A 93 14.88 24.25 39.09
N LYS A 94 15.85 23.59 38.44
CA LYS A 94 17.22 23.41 38.96
C LYS A 94 18.15 24.59 38.64
N MET A 95 17.71 25.55 37.82
CA MET A 95 18.51 26.72 37.46
C MET A 95 18.46 27.78 38.57
N PRO A 96 19.60 28.31 39.04
CA PRO A 96 19.60 29.37 40.03
C PRO A 96 18.96 30.66 39.51
N GLU A 97 18.00 31.22 40.26
CA GLU A 97 17.28 32.44 39.85
C GLU A 97 18.20 33.65 39.61
N GLU A 98 19.29 33.77 40.37
CA GLU A 98 20.27 34.85 40.20
C GLU A 98 20.90 34.85 38.80
N ILE A 99 21.14 33.65 38.27
CA ILE A 99 21.74 33.47 36.94
C ILE A 99 20.73 33.79 35.86
N VAL A 100 19.47 33.35 36.02
CA VAL A 100 18.40 33.68 35.09
C VAL A 100 18.16 35.20 35.04
N LYS A 101 18.14 35.88 36.21
CA LYS A 101 18.04 37.34 36.29
C LYS A 101 19.22 38.05 35.61
N LYS A 102 20.44 37.50 35.68
CA LYS A 102 21.60 38.06 34.95
C LYS A 102 21.44 37.95 33.44
N ILE A 103 20.86 36.86 32.94
CA ILE A 103 20.56 36.66 31.52
C ILE A 103 19.47 37.64 31.07
N GLU A 104 18.38 37.74 31.82
CA GLU A 104 17.29 38.70 31.55
C GLU A 104 17.79 40.15 31.55
N LYS A 105 18.68 40.52 32.48
CA LYS A 105 19.27 41.86 32.54
C LYS A 105 20.10 42.22 31.31
N LYS A 106 20.68 41.23 30.63
CA LYS A 106 21.45 41.44 29.40
C LYS A 106 20.57 41.61 28.16
N ASN A 107 19.29 41.25 28.26
CA ASN A 107 18.32 41.29 27.15
C ASN A 107 18.86 40.65 25.86
N PHE A 108 19.60 39.54 26.00
CA PHE A 108 20.12 38.79 24.87
C PHE A 108 19.01 37.89 24.32
N PRO A 109 18.72 37.90 23.00
CA PRO A 109 17.67 37.09 22.41
C PRO A 109 17.83 35.60 22.73
N TRP A 110 16.74 34.93 23.08
CA TRP A 110 16.73 33.50 23.44
C TRP A 110 17.33 32.63 22.33
N GLU A 111 16.88 32.84 21.09
CA GLU A 111 17.30 32.06 19.92
C GLU A 111 18.81 32.10 19.67
N ARG A 112 19.47 33.23 19.97
CA ARG A 112 20.92 33.35 19.76
C ARG A 112 21.75 32.54 20.77
N LEU A 113 21.13 31.98 21.81
CA LEU A 113 21.85 31.11 22.75
C LEU A 113 22.14 29.73 22.15
N TYR A 114 21.43 29.32 21.10
CA TYR A 114 21.71 28.07 20.37
C TYR A 114 23.00 28.14 19.56
N ASP A 115 23.37 29.33 19.07
CA ASP A 115 24.58 29.54 18.26
C ASP A 115 25.88 29.53 19.10
N LEU A 116 25.77 29.70 20.42
CA LEU A 116 26.92 29.91 21.29
C LEU A 116 27.44 28.62 21.91
N GLY A 117 28.76 28.47 21.92
CA GLY A 117 29.42 27.39 22.62
C GLY A 117 29.29 27.48 24.16
N PRO A 118 29.53 26.38 24.90
CA PRO A 118 29.46 26.38 26.37
C PRO A 118 30.36 27.42 27.05
N ASN A 119 31.54 27.70 26.47
CA ASN A 119 32.48 28.67 27.00
C ASN A 119 31.98 30.11 26.77
N GLU A 120 31.48 30.39 25.56
CA GLU A 120 30.94 31.70 25.16
C GLU A 120 29.70 32.08 25.98
N ILE A 121 28.81 31.11 26.24
CA ILE A 121 27.67 31.32 27.16
C ILE A 121 28.17 31.65 28.56
N GLY A 122 29.22 30.96 29.03
CA GLY A 122 29.85 31.20 30.33
C GLY A 122 30.49 32.59 30.44
N GLU A 123 31.13 33.06 29.37
CA GLU A 123 31.68 34.42 29.27
C GLU A 123 30.58 35.47 29.17
N LEU A 124 29.53 35.20 28.38
CA LEU A 124 28.37 36.06 28.22
C LEU A 124 27.76 36.37 29.59
N ILE A 125 27.56 35.38 30.46
CA ILE A 125 27.00 35.62 31.80
C ILE A 125 28.05 36.03 32.85
N ARG A 126 29.34 36.05 32.49
CA ARG A 126 30.50 36.24 33.39
C ARG A 126 30.59 35.20 34.51
N VAL A 127 30.15 33.97 34.22
CA VAL A 127 30.22 32.80 35.13
C VAL A 127 30.60 31.56 34.31
N PRO A 128 31.88 31.39 33.95
CA PRO A 128 32.34 30.32 33.04
C PRO A 128 31.94 28.92 33.50
N LYS A 129 31.94 28.66 34.82
CA LYS A 129 31.58 27.36 35.42
C LYS A 129 30.17 26.89 35.07
N LEU A 130 29.23 27.81 34.84
CA LEU A 130 27.83 27.48 34.55
C LEU A 130 27.49 27.48 33.05
N GLY A 131 28.44 27.87 32.19
CA GLY A 131 28.25 27.88 30.74
C GLY A 131 27.82 26.53 30.19
N LYS A 132 28.46 25.44 30.64
CA LYS A 132 28.08 24.05 30.30
C LYS A 132 26.65 23.69 30.73
N THR A 133 26.24 24.12 31.92
CA THR A 133 24.90 23.82 32.45
C THR A 133 23.81 24.57 31.68
N ILE A 134 24.04 25.85 31.36
CA ILE A 134 23.10 26.65 30.56
C ILE A 134 23.03 26.10 29.15
N HIS A 135 24.17 25.82 28.52
CA HIS A 135 24.21 25.19 27.20
C HIS A 135 23.39 23.89 27.17
N LYS A 136 23.54 23.03 28.19
CA LYS A 136 22.73 21.82 28.32
C LYS A 136 21.23 22.13 28.36
N TYR A 137 20.78 23.09 29.18
CA TYR A 137 19.35 23.41 29.28
C TYR A 137 18.79 24.10 28.03
N VAL A 138 19.58 24.91 27.34
CA VAL A 138 19.19 25.48 26.03
C VAL A 138 18.91 24.37 25.03
N HIS A 139 19.79 23.37 24.93
CA HIS A 139 19.60 22.22 24.03
C HIS A 139 18.58 21.19 24.52
N GLN A 140 18.18 21.24 25.80
CA GLN A 140 17.07 20.45 26.32
C GLN A 140 15.73 21.18 26.17
N PHE A 141 15.72 22.46 25.82
CA PHE A 141 14.48 23.20 25.63
C PHE A 141 13.80 22.75 24.33
N PRO A 142 12.50 22.40 24.34
CA PRO A 142 11.82 21.91 23.16
C PRO A 142 11.84 22.91 22.00
N LYS A 143 12.48 22.53 20.90
CA LYS A 143 12.58 23.27 19.65
C LYS A 143 12.29 22.31 18.50
N LEU A 144 11.51 22.76 17.51
CA LEU A 144 11.15 21.98 16.33
C LEU A 144 11.52 22.78 15.09
N GLU A 145 12.23 22.15 14.16
CA GLU A 145 12.49 22.73 12.85
C GLU A 145 11.41 22.28 11.87
N LEU A 146 10.96 23.23 11.03
CA LEU A 146 9.82 23.05 10.14
C LEU A 146 10.27 23.24 8.71
N SER A 147 9.92 22.30 7.85
CA SER A 147 9.99 22.47 6.41
C SER A 147 8.64 22.10 5.79
N THR A 148 8.28 22.79 4.72
CA THR A 148 6.98 22.59 4.05
C THR A 148 7.18 22.38 2.57
N HIS A 149 6.45 21.41 2.05
CA HIS A 149 6.23 21.22 0.63
C HIS A 149 4.76 21.52 0.31
N ILE A 150 4.52 22.45 -0.61
CA ILE A 150 3.18 22.96 -0.95
C ILE A 150 2.82 22.44 -2.33
N GLN A 151 1.67 21.80 -2.43
CA GLN A 151 1.17 21.27 -3.69
C GLN A 151 -0.27 21.77 -3.92
N PRO A 152 -0.50 22.58 -4.95
CA PRO A 152 -1.87 22.94 -5.32
C PRO A 152 -2.62 21.70 -5.80
N ILE A 153 -3.83 21.49 -5.26
CA ILE A 153 -4.71 20.37 -5.64
C ILE A 153 -5.84 20.87 -6.52
N THR A 154 -6.40 22.01 -6.15
CA THR A 154 -7.36 22.77 -6.96
C THR A 154 -7.07 24.25 -6.77
N ARG A 155 -7.73 25.13 -7.54
CA ARG A 155 -7.64 26.58 -7.34
C ARG A 155 -7.99 27.06 -5.92
N SER A 156 -8.79 26.30 -5.18
CA SER A 156 -9.24 26.67 -3.84
C SER A 156 -8.74 25.75 -2.74
N THR A 157 -7.80 24.84 -3.01
CA THR A 157 -7.21 23.96 -1.99
C THR A 157 -5.76 23.62 -2.30
N LEU A 158 -4.91 23.78 -1.29
CA LEU A 158 -3.54 23.32 -1.28
C LEU A 158 -3.40 22.12 -0.34
N ARG A 159 -2.60 21.15 -0.76
CA ARG A 159 -2.00 20.16 0.14
C ARG A 159 -0.72 20.76 0.69
N VAL A 160 -0.57 20.69 2.01
CA VAL A 160 0.65 21.06 2.70
C VAL A 160 1.20 19.80 3.34
N GLU A 161 2.41 19.44 2.93
CA GLU A 161 3.20 18.41 3.58
C GLU A 161 4.21 19.10 4.50
N LEU A 162 3.99 18.98 5.80
CA LEU A 162 4.80 19.58 6.84
C LEU A 162 5.73 18.51 7.42
N THR A 163 7.03 18.71 7.28
CA THR A 163 8.04 17.90 7.94
C THR A 163 8.48 18.60 9.22
N ILE A 164 8.35 17.90 10.33
CA ILE A 164 8.70 18.37 11.67
C ILE A 164 9.93 17.58 12.14
N THR A 165 11.04 18.29 12.34
CA THR A 165 12.29 17.72 12.81
C THR A 165 12.56 18.17 14.24
N PRO A 166 12.56 17.27 15.24
CA PRO A 166 12.87 17.65 16.61
C PRO A 166 14.34 18.08 16.76
N ASP A 167 14.57 19.34 17.14
CA ASP A 167 15.91 19.91 17.35
C ASP A 167 16.17 20.19 18.85
N PHE A 168 16.04 19.14 19.67
CA PHE A 168 16.35 19.22 21.09
C PHE A 168 16.70 17.85 21.69
N GLN A 169 17.47 17.86 22.77
CA GLN A 169 17.87 16.68 23.52
C GLN A 169 16.77 16.26 24.50
N TRP A 170 16.20 15.07 24.27
CA TRP A 170 15.16 14.55 25.14
C TRP A 170 15.71 14.11 26.51
N GLU A 171 15.11 14.60 27.60
CA GLU A 171 15.34 14.13 28.96
C GLU A 171 14.00 13.72 29.59
N GLU A 172 13.82 12.43 29.89
CA GLU A 172 12.56 11.88 30.40
C GLU A 172 12.12 12.51 31.73
N LYS A 173 13.07 12.92 32.58
CA LYS A 173 12.76 13.62 33.85
C LYS A 173 12.16 15.02 33.64
N LEU A 174 12.38 15.61 32.47
CA LEU A 174 11.94 16.96 32.12
C LEU A 174 10.69 16.91 31.23
N HIS A 175 10.76 16.15 30.14
CA HIS A 175 9.73 16.06 29.11
C HIS A 175 8.67 14.98 29.40
N GLY A 176 9.00 14.02 30.26
CA GLY A 176 8.15 12.85 30.50
C GLY A 176 8.13 11.91 29.30
N ALA A 177 6.98 11.26 29.10
CA ALA A 177 6.77 10.27 28.05
C ALA A 177 6.44 10.90 26.67
N SER A 178 5.93 12.14 26.67
CA SER A 178 5.50 12.82 25.45
C SER A 178 5.40 14.33 25.65
N GLU A 179 5.70 15.08 24.59
CA GLU A 179 5.53 16.51 24.49
C GLU A 179 4.46 16.85 23.46
N ALA A 180 3.63 17.82 23.79
CA ALA A 180 2.45 18.18 23.02
C ALA A 180 2.62 19.53 22.35
N PHE A 181 2.17 19.63 21.10
CA PHE A 181 2.24 20.82 20.27
C PHE A 181 0.93 21.03 19.51
N TRP A 182 0.64 22.29 19.21
CA TRP A 182 -0.43 22.70 18.30
C TRP A 182 0.18 23.15 16.99
N ILE A 183 -0.27 22.56 15.90
CA ILE A 183 0.00 23.03 14.54
C ILE A 183 -1.15 23.94 14.16
N LEU A 184 -0.86 25.20 13.88
CA LEU A 184 -1.84 26.21 13.49
C LEU A 184 -1.43 26.78 12.13
N VAL A 185 -2.34 26.76 11.17
CA VAL A 185 -2.17 27.46 9.90
C VAL A 185 -3.06 28.68 9.90
N GLU A 186 -2.43 29.83 9.81
CA GLU A 186 -3.06 31.14 9.92
C GLU A 186 -3.03 31.85 8.56
N ASP A 187 -4.02 32.72 8.35
CA ASP A 187 -4.07 33.61 7.19
C ASP A 187 -2.98 34.71 7.24
N VAL A 188 -3.00 35.60 6.23
CA VAL A 188 -1.99 36.65 6.05
C VAL A 188 -1.91 37.59 7.26
N ASP A 189 -3.07 37.91 7.84
CA ASP A 189 -3.19 38.86 8.95
C ASP A 189 -3.05 38.18 10.32
N SER A 190 -2.89 36.84 10.33
CA SER A 190 -2.88 36.03 11.54
C SER A 190 -4.13 36.27 12.40
N GLU A 191 -5.29 36.40 11.76
CA GLU A 191 -6.60 36.61 12.40
C GLU A 191 -7.43 35.32 12.41
N VAL A 192 -7.38 34.57 11.29
CA VAL A 192 -8.17 33.36 11.10
C VAL A 192 -7.27 32.13 11.05
N ILE A 193 -7.61 31.12 11.85
CA ILE A 193 -7.02 29.79 11.76
C ILE A 193 -7.74 29.02 10.65
N LEU A 194 -7.01 28.74 9.57
CA LEU A 194 -7.49 27.96 8.43
C LEU A 194 -7.46 26.46 8.70
N HIS A 195 -6.49 26.01 9.49
CA HIS A 195 -6.34 24.63 9.90
C HIS A 195 -5.66 24.55 11.27
N HIS A 196 -6.08 23.61 12.10
CA HIS A 196 -5.37 23.27 13.33
C HIS A 196 -5.35 21.77 13.58
N GLU A 197 -4.24 21.30 14.14
CA GLU A 197 -4.06 19.90 14.53
C GLU A 197 -3.22 19.79 15.80
N TYR A 198 -3.50 18.76 16.60
CA TYR A 198 -2.75 18.46 17.82
C TYR A 198 -1.68 17.42 17.54
N PHE A 199 -0.42 17.81 17.67
CA PHE A 199 0.74 16.95 17.44
C PHE A 199 1.34 16.48 18.77
N LEU A 200 1.54 15.17 18.90
CA LEU A 200 2.08 14.56 20.12
C LEU A 200 3.41 13.84 19.82
N LEU A 201 4.51 14.49 20.17
CA LEU A 201 5.86 13.94 20.06
C LEU A 201 6.12 12.99 21.23
N LYS A 202 6.35 11.71 20.95
CA LYS A 202 6.65 10.70 21.98
C LYS A 202 8.15 10.55 22.16
N SER A 203 8.59 10.22 23.39
CA SER A 203 10.01 10.03 23.71
C SER A 203 10.73 9.03 22.79
N LYS A 204 10.01 7.99 22.35
CA LYS A 204 10.54 6.95 21.46
C LYS A 204 10.91 7.44 20.07
N TYR A 205 10.31 8.54 19.61
CA TYR A 205 10.47 9.09 18.26
C TYR A 205 11.12 10.48 18.29
N CYS A 206 11.75 10.86 19.40
CA CYS A 206 12.28 12.22 19.58
C CYS A 206 13.45 12.59 18.65
N GLN A 207 13.95 11.65 17.85
CA GLN A 207 15.01 11.88 16.86
C GLN A 207 14.52 11.67 15.43
N ASP A 208 13.29 11.18 15.25
CA ASP A 208 12.74 10.86 13.95
C ASP A 208 12.06 12.11 13.36
N GLU A 209 12.12 12.25 12.04
CA GLU A 209 11.33 13.26 11.32
C GLU A 209 9.86 12.82 11.28
N HIS A 210 8.95 13.77 11.45
CA HIS A 210 7.52 13.49 11.42
C HIS A 210 6.87 14.23 10.25
N LEU A 211 6.18 13.49 9.40
CA LEU A 211 5.44 14.04 8.28
C LEU A 211 3.97 14.20 8.65
N VAL A 212 3.44 15.43 8.53
CA VAL A 212 2.03 15.75 8.74
C VAL A 212 1.45 16.31 7.45
N LYS A 213 0.41 15.66 6.93
CA LYS A 213 -0.26 16.07 5.69
C LYS A 213 -1.64 16.63 6.00
N PHE A 214 -1.93 17.83 5.51
CA PHE A 214 -3.24 18.45 5.65
C PHE A 214 -3.56 19.34 4.45
N PHE A 215 -4.83 19.74 4.36
CA PHE A 215 -5.34 20.58 3.29
C PHE A 215 -5.75 21.93 3.85
N VAL A 216 -5.42 22.99 3.13
CA VAL A 216 -5.80 24.37 3.47
C VAL A 216 -6.57 25.00 2.31
N PRO A 217 -7.63 25.75 2.60
CA PRO A 217 -8.35 26.49 1.57
C PRO A 217 -7.51 27.64 1.06
N VAL A 218 -7.70 27.99 -0.22
CA VAL A 218 -7.18 29.21 -0.83
C VAL A 218 -8.33 30.00 -1.42
N PHE A 219 -8.25 31.32 -1.26
CA PHE A 219 -9.28 32.25 -1.68
C PHE A 219 -8.76 33.14 -2.82
N GLU A 220 -9.68 33.63 -3.66
CA GLU A 220 -9.39 34.67 -4.65
C GLU A 220 -9.88 36.03 -4.11
N PRO A 221 -9.06 37.10 -4.12
CA PRO A 221 -7.70 37.17 -4.67
C PRO A 221 -6.66 36.39 -3.83
N LEU A 222 -5.65 35.83 -4.51
CA LEU A 222 -4.63 34.99 -3.88
C LEU A 222 -3.86 35.80 -2.81
N PRO A 223 -3.81 35.33 -1.55
CA PRO A 223 -3.03 35.97 -0.50
C PRO A 223 -1.52 35.89 -0.80
N PRO A 224 -0.68 36.81 -0.28
CA PRO A 224 0.77 36.74 -0.48
C PRO A 224 1.43 35.54 0.22
N GLN A 225 0.92 35.14 1.39
CA GLN A 225 1.47 34.07 2.21
C GLN A 225 0.49 33.60 3.29
N TYR A 226 0.70 32.41 3.82
CA TYR A 226 0.14 31.96 5.09
C TYR A 226 1.24 31.80 6.14
N PHE A 227 0.84 31.65 7.41
CA PHE A 227 1.78 31.36 8.49
C PHE A 227 1.48 30.01 9.10
N LEU A 228 2.49 29.15 9.14
CA LEU A 228 2.42 27.89 9.85
C LEU A 228 3.14 28.07 11.19
N ARG A 229 2.39 27.99 12.28
CA ARG A 229 2.91 28.11 13.64
C ARG A 229 2.81 26.78 14.35
N ILE A 230 3.92 26.28 14.88
CA ILE A 230 3.92 25.18 15.85
C ILE A 230 4.22 25.74 17.23
N VAL A 231 3.31 25.52 18.18
CA VAL A 231 3.41 26.03 19.55
C VAL A 231 3.32 24.88 20.54
N SER A 232 4.23 24.80 21.51
CA SER A 232 4.10 23.81 22.59
C SER A 232 2.81 24.04 23.38
N ASP A 233 2.14 22.99 23.84
CA ASP A 233 0.97 23.10 24.71
C ASP A 233 1.34 23.56 26.13
N ARG A 234 2.59 23.33 26.57
CA ARG A 234 3.03 23.50 27.97
C ARG A 234 4.20 24.46 28.17
N TRP A 235 5.07 24.59 27.17
CA TRP A 235 6.30 25.37 27.29
C TRP A 235 6.10 26.81 26.80
N ILE A 236 6.52 27.77 27.63
CA ILE A 236 6.55 29.21 27.29
C ILE A 236 7.81 29.47 26.47
N GLY A 237 7.67 30.16 25.33
CA GLY A 237 8.77 30.46 24.41
C GLY A 237 9.16 29.31 23.48
N ALA A 238 8.49 28.15 23.56
CA ALA A 238 8.66 27.04 22.63
C ALA A 238 7.65 27.18 21.48
N GLU A 239 8.04 27.94 20.47
CA GLU A 239 7.25 28.24 19.29
C GLU A 239 8.17 28.33 18.07
N THR A 240 7.66 27.91 16.91
CA THR A 240 8.33 28.11 15.62
C THR A 240 7.28 28.52 14.60
N GLN A 241 7.56 29.61 13.88
CA GLN A 241 6.68 30.14 12.85
C GLN A 241 7.40 30.12 11.49
N LEU A 242 6.77 29.50 10.51
CA LEU A 242 7.25 29.36 9.14
C LEU A 242 6.31 30.11 8.18
N PRO A 243 6.76 31.17 7.49
CA PRO A 243 5.97 31.82 6.44
C PRO A 243 5.93 30.95 5.18
N VAL A 244 4.72 30.70 4.70
CA VAL A 244 4.41 29.90 3.52
C VAL A 244 4.06 30.86 2.38
N SER A 245 5.05 31.24 1.58
CA SER A 245 4.89 32.26 0.52
C SER A 245 4.20 31.70 -0.73
N PHE A 246 3.27 32.47 -1.29
CA PHE A 246 2.55 32.16 -2.53
C PHE A 246 3.01 32.99 -3.73
N ARG A 247 4.11 33.74 -3.60
CA ARG A 247 4.62 34.60 -4.68
C ARG A 247 4.87 33.87 -6.01
N HIS A 248 5.30 32.62 -5.93
CA HIS A 248 5.60 31.77 -7.09
C HIS A 248 4.57 30.64 -7.26
N LEU A 249 3.45 30.73 -6.56
CA LEU A 249 2.41 29.71 -6.60
C LEU A 249 1.59 29.84 -7.90
N ILE A 250 1.66 28.81 -8.74
CA ILE A 250 0.87 28.63 -9.93
C ILE A 250 -0.30 27.72 -9.55
N LEU A 251 -1.49 28.30 -9.46
CA LEU A 251 -2.71 27.54 -9.27
C LEU A 251 -3.14 26.88 -10.60
N PRO A 252 -3.71 25.66 -10.56
CA PRO A 252 -4.20 24.99 -11.76
C PRO A 252 -5.32 25.79 -12.44
N GLU A 253 -5.61 25.48 -13.70
CA GLU A 253 -6.74 26.08 -14.40
C GLU A 253 -8.07 25.77 -13.71
N LYS A 254 -9.11 26.56 -14.02
CA LYS A 254 -10.43 26.32 -13.47
C LYS A 254 -11.05 25.12 -14.19
N ASN A 255 -11.58 24.17 -13.42
CA ASN A 255 -12.25 22.99 -13.96
C ASN A 255 -13.32 23.36 -14.99
N LEU A 256 -13.35 22.61 -16.09
CA LEU A 256 -14.40 22.72 -17.09
C LEU A 256 -15.74 22.24 -16.51
N PRO A 257 -16.87 22.77 -16.99
CA PRO A 257 -18.17 22.26 -16.57
C PRO A 257 -18.30 20.77 -16.97
N PRO A 258 -18.96 19.96 -16.13
CA PRO A 258 -19.23 18.56 -16.45
C PRO A 258 -20.15 18.43 -17.66
N THR A 259 -20.11 17.28 -18.32
CA THR A 259 -21.06 16.91 -19.36
C THR A 259 -22.47 16.88 -18.78
N GLU A 260 -23.39 17.61 -19.40
CA GLU A 260 -24.80 17.61 -19.00
C GLU A 260 -25.42 16.23 -19.26
N LEU A 261 -26.21 15.76 -18.29
CA LEU A 261 -27.05 14.58 -18.50
C LEU A 261 -28.28 15.01 -19.30
N LEU A 262 -28.39 14.50 -20.52
CA LEU A 262 -29.50 14.78 -21.40
C LEU A 262 -30.72 13.96 -20.96
N ASP A 263 -31.90 14.59 -20.99
CA ASP A 263 -33.18 13.92 -20.74
C ASP A 263 -33.59 13.12 -21.99
N LEU A 264 -32.87 12.01 -22.22
CA LEU A 264 -33.13 11.08 -23.30
C LEU A 264 -34.20 10.09 -22.91
N GLN A 265 -34.97 9.62 -23.89
CA GLN A 265 -35.86 8.50 -23.68
C GLN A 265 -35.05 7.27 -23.22
N PRO A 266 -35.39 6.65 -22.06
CA PRO A 266 -34.65 5.51 -21.55
C PRO A 266 -34.52 4.39 -22.59
N LEU A 267 -33.29 3.91 -22.77
CA LEU A 267 -33.00 2.95 -23.83
C LEU A 267 -33.48 1.54 -23.43
N PRO A 268 -34.36 0.88 -24.20
CA PRO A 268 -34.76 -0.49 -23.92
C PRO A 268 -33.62 -1.46 -24.25
N VAL A 269 -33.60 -2.63 -23.58
CA VAL A 269 -32.60 -3.69 -23.83
C VAL A 269 -32.59 -4.14 -25.30
N THR A 270 -33.75 -4.08 -25.98
CA THR A 270 -33.91 -4.41 -27.41
C THR A 270 -33.09 -3.51 -28.35
N ALA A 271 -32.53 -2.41 -27.86
CA ALA A 271 -31.60 -1.57 -28.64
C ALA A 271 -30.29 -2.29 -29.01
N LEU A 272 -29.94 -3.39 -28.33
CA LEU A 272 -28.78 -4.23 -28.66
C LEU A 272 -28.91 -4.95 -30.01
N ARG A 273 -30.14 -5.17 -30.49
CA ARG A 273 -30.47 -5.81 -31.78
C ARG A 273 -29.85 -7.22 -31.94
N ASN A 274 -29.71 -7.94 -30.83
CA ASN A 274 -29.21 -9.31 -30.82
C ASN A 274 -29.85 -10.06 -29.65
N SER A 275 -30.71 -11.02 -29.97
CA SER A 275 -31.43 -11.83 -28.98
C SER A 275 -30.53 -12.50 -27.93
N GLN A 276 -29.32 -12.93 -28.29
CA GLN A 276 -28.38 -13.53 -27.34
C GLN A 276 -27.85 -12.48 -26.35
N PHE A 277 -27.58 -11.27 -26.83
CA PHE A 277 -27.10 -10.18 -25.97
C PHE A 277 -28.22 -9.62 -25.08
N GLU A 278 -29.44 -9.53 -25.61
CA GLU A 278 -30.61 -9.08 -24.87
C GLU A 278 -30.92 -10.00 -23.69
N SER A 279 -30.76 -11.32 -23.86
CA SER A 279 -30.98 -12.32 -22.82
C SER A 279 -30.12 -12.13 -21.56
N LEU A 280 -28.99 -11.42 -21.66
CA LEU A 280 -28.12 -11.12 -20.52
C LEU A 280 -28.70 -10.09 -19.55
N TYR A 281 -29.63 -9.26 -20.01
CA TYR A 281 -30.14 -8.10 -19.27
C TYR A 281 -31.65 -8.10 -19.05
N ILE A 282 -32.42 -8.76 -19.92
CA ILE A 282 -33.89 -8.66 -19.93
C ILE A 282 -34.55 -9.04 -18.59
N ASP A 283 -33.97 -10.02 -17.89
CA ASP A 283 -34.46 -10.48 -16.57
C ASP A 283 -33.92 -9.64 -15.40
N LYS A 284 -32.93 -8.76 -15.65
CA LYS A 284 -32.32 -7.90 -14.61
C LYS A 284 -32.99 -6.54 -14.54
N PHE A 285 -33.21 -5.90 -15.68
CA PHE A 285 -33.87 -4.61 -15.77
C PHE A 285 -34.47 -4.39 -17.18
N PRO A 286 -35.59 -3.64 -17.30
CA PRO A 286 -36.25 -3.45 -18.58
C PRO A 286 -35.57 -2.42 -19.49
N GLN A 287 -34.88 -1.45 -18.90
CA GLN A 287 -34.30 -0.28 -19.59
C GLN A 287 -32.96 0.09 -18.95
N PHE A 288 -32.04 0.62 -19.76
CA PHE A 288 -30.78 1.15 -19.28
C PHE A 288 -30.98 2.51 -18.59
N ASN A 289 -30.11 2.81 -17.63
CA ASN A 289 -30.18 4.09 -16.90
C ASN A 289 -29.83 5.29 -17.82
N PRO A 290 -30.08 6.55 -17.39
CA PRO A 290 -29.83 7.72 -18.23
C PRO A 290 -28.39 7.87 -18.71
N ILE A 291 -27.40 7.57 -17.86
CA ILE A 291 -25.98 7.64 -18.22
C ILE A 291 -25.66 6.61 -19.30
N GLN A 292 -26.07 5.35 -19.09
CA GLN A 292 -25.91 4.26 -20.04
C GLN A 292 -26.59 4.58 -21.37
N THR A 293 -27.79 5.19 -21.34
CA THR A 293 -28.54 5.62 -22.52
C THR A 293 -27.78 6.68 -23.33
N GLN A 294 -27.23 7.71 -22.67
CA GLN A 294 -26.51 8.78 -23.34
C GLN A 294 -25.21 8.32 -23.99
N VAL A 295 -24.46 7.41 -23.35
CA VAL A 295 -23.18 6.92 -23.88
C VAL A 295 -23.34 5.75 -24.86
N PHE A 296 -24.51 5.10 -24.90
CA PHE A 296 -24.73 3.86 -25.66
C PHE A 296 -24.32 3.99 -27.12
N ASN A 297 -24.72 5.06 -27.80
CA ASN A 297 -24.43 5.22 -29.23
C ASN A 297 -22.92 5.32 -29.50
N ALA A 298 -22.17 6.06 -28.68
CA ALA A 298 -20.73 6.15 -28.81
C ALA A 298 -20.07 4.78 -28.53
N VAL A 299 -20.47 4.10 -27.46
CA VAL A 299 -19.81 2.86 -27.02
C VAL A 299 -20.16 1.66 -27.92
N TYR A 300 -21.44 1.48 -28.24
CA TYR A 300 -21.94 0.31 -28.95
C TYR A 300 -21.92 0.48 -30.47
N ASN A 301 -22.09 1.70 -31.00
CA ASN A 301 -22.19 1.94 -32.45
C ASN A 301 -20.93 2.58 -33.09
N SER A 302 -19.98 3.12 -32.32
CA SER A 302 -18.68 3.61 -32.83
C SER A 302 -17.50 2.78 -32.34
N ASP A 303 -16.33 2.93 -32.98
CA ASP A 303 -15.06 2.29 -32.61
C ASP A 303 -14.07 3.26 -31.95
N ASP A 304 -14.52 4.48 -31.62
CA ASP A 304 -13.66 5.50 -31.03
C ASP A 304 -13.23 5.14 -29.61
N ASN A 305 -12.12 5.72 -29.16
CA ASN A 305 -11.73 5.74 -27.76
C ASN A 305 -12.68 6.62 -26.96
N ILE A 306 -13.09 6.13 -25.80
CA ILE A 306 -14.14 6.76 -24.98
C ILE A 306 -13.67 6.89 -23.54
N PHE A 307 -13.90 8.06 -22.96
CA PHE A 307 -13.75 8.31 -21.54
C PHE A 307 -15.13 8.53 -20.91
N ILE A 308 -15.40 7.84 -19.80
CA ILE A 308 -16.62 8.00 -19.00
C ILE A 308 -16.23 8.24 -17.54
N GLY A 309 -16.41 9.47 -17.08
CA GLY A 309 -16.36 9.85 -15.67
C GLY A 309 -17.76 9.88 -15.10
N ALA A 310 -18.10 8.98 -14.19
CA ALA A 310 -19.39 8.96 -13.50
C ALA A 310 -19.23 8.42 -12.08
N PRO A 311 -20.00 8.93 -11.09
CA PRO A 311 -19.92 8.46 -9.71
C PRO A 311 -20.14 6.94 -9.57
N THR A 312 -19.54 6.35 -8.55
CA THR A 312 -19.70 4.91 -8.25
C THR A 312 -21.18 4.57 -8.03
N GLY A 313 -21.63 3.47 -8.64
CA GLY A 313 -23.04 3.07 -8.66
C GLY A 313 -23.81 3.48 -9.93
N SER A 314 -23.21 4.26 -10.85
CA SER A 314 -23.84 4.65 -12.11
C SER A 314 -23.90 3.54 -13.19
N GLY A 315 -23.51 2.30 -12.87
CA GLY A 315 -23.55 1.18 -13.80
C GLY A 315 -22.48 1.21 -14.89
N LYS A 316 -21.27 1.71 -14.57
CA LYS A 316 -20.13 1.82 -15.51
C LYS A 316 -19.69 0.47 -16.09
N THR A 317 -19.77 -0.60 -15.30
CA THR A 317 -19.43 -1.97 -15.75
C THR A 317 -20.32 -2.42 -16.91
N THR A 318 -21.62 -2.08 -16.91
CA THR A 318 -22.50 -2.35 -18.07
C THR A 318 -22.07 -1.58 -19.32
N ILE A 319 -21.47 -0.40 -19.15
CA ILE A 319 -20.93 0.36 -20.28
C ILE A 319 -19.69 -0.34 -20.85
N ALA A 320 -18.81 -0.89 -20.01
CA ALA A 320 -17.72 -1.76 -20.48
C ALA A 320 -18.27 -2.98 -21.25
N GLU A 321 -19.36 -3.57 -20.77
CA GLU A 321 -20.00 -4.71 -21.46
C GLU A 321 -20.50 -4.33 -22.85
N PHE A 322 -21.03 -3.12 -23.08
CA PHE A 322 -21.38 -2.67 -24.44
C PHE A 322 -20.18 -2.71 -25.40
N ALA A 323 -18.99 -2.29 -24.94
CA ALA A 323 -17.79 -2.34 -25.76
C ALA A 323 -17.36 -3.78 -26.07
N VAL A 324 -17.48 -4.69 -25.09
CA VAL A 324 -17.22 -6.12 -25.28
C VAL A 324 -18.21 -6.73 -26.28
N LEU A 325 -19.50 -6.44 -26.14
CA LEU A 325 -20.53 -6.94 -27.05
C LEU A 325 -20.32 -6.44 -28.49
N ARG A 326 -19.91 -5.17 -28.65
CA ARG A 326 -19.53 -4.63 -29.96
C ARG A 326 -18.33 -5.40 -30.53
N LEU A 327 -17.26 -5.59 -29.76
CA LEU A 327 -16.09 -6.36 -30.18
C LEU A 327 -16.50 -7.75 -30.67
N LEU A 328 -17.31 -8.47 -29.88
CA LEU A 328 -17.75 -9.82 -30.22
C LEU A 328 -18.66 -9.88 -31.45
N SER A 329 -19.38 -8.79 -31.75
CA SER A 329 -20.21 -8.67 -32.96
C SER A 329 -19.39 -8.46 -34.23
N GLN A 330 -18.28 -7.71 -34.16
CA GLN A 330 -17.39 -7.46 -35.28
C GLN A 330 -16.36 -8.58 -35.48
N HIS A 331 -15.84 -9.10 -34.36
CA HIS A 331 -14.79 -10.10 -34.30
C HIS A 331 -15.15 -11.16 -33.26
N SER A 332 -15.66 -12.30 -33.71
CA SER A 332 -16.08 -13.41 -32.83
C SER A 332 -14.96 -13.93 -31.94
N ASP A 333 -13.71 -13.86 -32.41
CA ASP A 333 -12.46 -14.22 -31.74
C ASP A 333 -11.62 -13.00 -31.30
N GLY A 334 -12.24 -11.82 -31.25
CA GLY A 334 -11.63 -10.61 -30.73
C GLY A 334 -11.19 -10.79 -29.28
N ARG A 335 -10.08 -10.13 -28.93
CA ARG A 335 -9.47 -10.15 -27.60
C ARG A 335 -9.68 -8.82 -26.89
N CYS A 336 -10.32 -8.90 -25.73
CA CYS A 336 -10.52 -7.81 -24.79
C CYS A 336 -9.65 -8.02 -23.56
N VAL A 337 -9.00 -6.95 -23.11
CA VAL A 337 -8.36 -6.87 -21.80
C VAL A 337 -9.16 -5.89 -20.94
N TYR A 338 -9.63 -6.34 -19.79
CA TYR A 338 -10.35 -5.54 -18.82
C TYR A 338 -9.48 -5.40 -17.56
N LEU A 339 -8.99 -4.18 -17.37
CA LEU A 339 -8.05 -3.81 -16.33
C LEU A 339 -8.77 -3.18 -15.14
N VAL A 340 -8.47 -3.65 -13.94
CA VAL A 340 -8.93 -3.05 -12.68
C VAL A 340 -7.76 -2.76 -11.75
N PRO A 341 -7.86 -1.77 -10.86
CA PRO A 341 -6.75 -1.40 -9.97
C PRO A 341 -6.59 -2.36 -8.78
N ARG A 342 -7.64 -3.10 -8.39
CA ARG A 342 -7.64 -3.97 -7.20
C ARG A 342 -7.98 -5.41 -7.56
N GLU A 343 -7.26 -6.36 -6.97
CA GLU A 343 -7.48 -7.80 -7.18
C GLU A 343 -8.89 -8.24 -6.79
N ALA A 344 -9.42 -7.73 -5.68
CA ALA A 344 -10.76 -8.08 -5.22
C ALA A 344 -11.85 -7.70 -6.24
N LEU A 345 -11.71 -6.54 -6.92
CA LEU A 345 -12.61 -6.17 -8.01
C LEU A 345 -12.47 -7.13 -9.20
N ALA A 346 -11.25 -7.59 -9.49
CA ALA A 346 -11.00 -8.53 -10.59
C ALA A 346 -11.75 -9.85 -10.36
N GLU A 347 -11.76 -10.36 -9.13
CA GLU A 347 -12.50 -11.57 -8.76
C GLU A 347 -14.02 -11.39 -8.91
N ILE A 348 -14.55 -10.23 -8.47
CA ILE A 348 -15.98 -9.90 -8.56
C ILE A 348 -16.42 -9.83 -10.02
N VAL A 349 -15.69 -9.08 -10.85
CA VAL A 349 -16.00 -8.95 -12.27
C VAL A 349 -15.82 -10.28 -12.99
N PHE A 350 -14.80 -11.07 -12.64
CA PHE A 350 -14.61 -12.40 -13.21
C PHE A 350 -15.80 -13.31 -12.92
N ALA A 351 -16.33 -13.32 -11.70
CA ALA A 351 -17.50 -14.15 -11.37
C ALA A 351 -18.74 -13.76 -12.21
N ASP A 352 -19.05 -12.48 -12.32
CA ASP A 352 -20.20 -12.00 -13.12
C ASP A 352 -19.99 -12.22 -14.62
N TRP A 353 -18.81 -11.90 -15.15
CA TRP A 353 -18.51 -12.05 -16.57
C TRP A 353 -18.33 -13.50 -17.00
N HIS A 354 -17.83 -14.37 -16.13
CA HIS A 354 -17.79 -15.80 -16.40
C HIS A 354 -19.20 -16.39 -16.53
N GLN A 355 -20.15 -15.94 -15.70
CA GLN A 355 -21.55 -16.33 -15.84
C GLN A 355 -22.17 -15.76 -17.12
N LYS A 356 -22.03 -14.45 -17.39
CA LYS A 356 -22.60 -13.78 -18.57
C LYS A 356 -21.97 -14.23 -19.88
N PHE A 357 -20.68 -13.97 -20.07
CA PHE A 357 -20.00 -14.22 -21.34
C PHE A 357 -19.54 -15.67 -21.47
N GLY A 358 -19.15 -16.30 -20.37
CA GLY A 358 -18.67 -17.68 -20.36
C GLY A 358 -19.80 -18.69 -20.54
N SER A 359 -20.76 -18.70 -19.62
CA SER A 359 -21.83 -19.71 -19.62
C SER A 359 -22.92 -19.43 -20.68
N VAL A 360 -23.35 -18.18 -20.87
CA VAL A 360 -24.46 -17.86 -21.80
C VAL A 360 -23.97 -17.71 -23.24
N LEU A 361 -22.86 -16.99 -23.47
CA LEU A 361 -22.34 -16.73 -24.82
C LEU A 361 -21.23 -17.70 -25.27
N GLY A 362 -20.80 -18.63 -24.42
CA GLY A 362 -19.78 -19.63 -24.75
C GLY A 362 -18.38 -19.05 -25.00
N LYS A 363 -18.09 -17.84 -24.49
CA LYS A 363 -16.81 -17.14 -24.68
C LYS A 363 -15.81 -17.50 -23.60
N LYS A 364 -14.51 -17.46 -23.93
CA LYS A 364 -13.45 -17.81 -22.97
C LYS A 364 -13.07 -16.61 -22.11
N VAL A 365 -13.64 -16.52 -20.92
CA VAL A 365 -13.29 -15.53 -19.89
C VAL A 365 -12.20 -16.10 -18.97
N VAL A 366 -11.10 -15.37 -18.79
CA VAL A 366 -9.96 -15.78 -17.94
C VAL A 366 -9.56 -14.66 -16.98
N LEU A 367 -9.11 -15.05 -15.80
CA LEU A 367 -8.53 -14.16 -14.77
C LEU A 367 -7.04 -14.47 -14.66
N LEU A 368 -6.18 -13.46 -14.79
CA LEU A 368 -4.74 -13.64 -14.62
C LEU A 368 -4.37 -13.92 -13.16
N THR A 369 -3.42 -14.81 -12.92
CA THR A 369 -3.02 -15.28 -11.58
C THR A 369 -1.82 -14.52 -11.02
N GLY A 370 -1.00 -13.89 -11.88
CA GLY A 370 0.27 -13.26 -11.52
C GLY A 370 1.49 -14.15 -11.74
N GLU A 371 1.29 -15.41 -12.14
CA GLU A 371 2.37 -16.30 -12.54
C GLU A 371 2.57 -16.26 -14.05
N THR A 372 3.71 -15.72 -14.50
CA THR A 372 3.98 -15.45 -15.92
C THR A 372 3.76 -16.64 -16.85
N GLY A 373 4.20 -17.85 -16.45
CA GLY A 373 4.05 -19.04 -17.28
C GLY A 373 2.59 -19.43 -17.50
N THR A 374 1.80 -19.40 -16.43
CA THR A 374 0.35 -19.69 -16.44
C THR A 374 -0.42 -18.59 -17.18
N ASP A 375 -0.09 -17.34 -16.91
CA ASP A 375 -0.76 -16.18 -17.50
C ASP A 375 -0.56 -16.08 -19.01
N LEU A 376 0.60 -16.50 -19.54
CA LEU A 376 0.81 -16.60 -20.99
C LEU A 376 -0.08 -17.67 -21.63
N LYS A 377 -0.32 -18.80 -20.95
CA LYS A 377 -1.27 -19.84 -21.41
C LYS A 377 -2.71 -19.33 -21.36
N LEU A 378 -3.08 -18.60 -20.30
CA LEU A 378 -4.41 -18.00 -20.15
C LEU A 378 -4.67 -16.94 -21.23
N LEU A 379 -3.71 -16.03 -21.46
CA LEU A 379 -3.80 -15.00 -22.49
C LEU A 379 -3.94 -15.59 -23.90
N ALA A 380 -3.26 -16.70 -24.19
CA ALA A 380 -3.38 -17.38 -25.48
C ALA A 380 -4.79 -17.97 -25.71
N LYS A 381 -5.45 -18.45 -24.66
CA LYS A 381 -6.77 -19.10 -24.72
C LYS A 381 -7.94 -18.13 -24.56
N GLY A 382 -7.75 -17.03 -23.82
CA GLY A 382 -8.81 -16.09 -23.45
C GLY A 382 -9.21 -15.15 -24.59
N GLN A 383 -10.52 -14.91 -24.69
CA GLN A 383 -11.12 -13.82 -25.47
C GLN A 383 -11.35 -12.59 -24.58
N ILE A 384 -11.71 -12.80 -23.31
CA ILE A 384 -11.86 -11.74 -22.33
C ILE A 384 -10.89 -12.01 -21.18
N ILE A 385 -9.90 -11.14 -21.02
CA ILE A 385 -8.85 -11.25 -20.01
C ILE A 385 -9.10 -10.20 -18.95
N ILE A 386 -9.35 -10.64 -17.71
CA ILE A 386 -9.50 -9.77 -16.54
C ILE A 386 -8.19 -9.79 -15.78
N CYS A 387 -7.66 -8.60 -15.43
CA CYS A 387 -6.38 -8.48 -14.76
C CYS A 387 -6.23 -7.18 -13.95
N THR A 388 -5.21 -7.15 -13.11
CA THR A 388 -4.73 -5.93 -12.45
C THR A 388 -3.60 -5.28 -13.23
N ALA A 389 -3.33 -3.99 -12.94
CA ALA A 389 -2.25 -3.21 -13.53
C ALA A 389 -0.90 -3.92 -13.45
N GLU A 390 -0.51 -4.42 -12.27
CA GLU A 390 0.77 -5.12 -12.07
C GLU A 390 0.88 -6.39 -12.92
N LYS A 391 -0.16 -7.25 -12.91
CA LYS A 391 -0.17 -8.50 -13.69
C LYS A 391 -0.06 -8.23 -15.18
N TRP A 392 -0.72 -7.17 -15.66
CA TRP A 392 -0.62 -6.78 -17.05
C TRP A 392 0.71 -6.10 -17.40
N ASP A 393 1.33 -5.34 -16.48
CA ASP A 393 2.65 -4.73 -16.70
C ASP A 393 3.71 -5.82 -16.96
N VAL A 394 3.77 -6.86 -16.13
CA VAL A 394 4.67 -8.02 -16.30
C VAL A 394 4.52 -8.67 -17.69
N LEU A 395 3.29 -8.78 -18.19
CA LEU A 395 3.01 -9.35 -19.50
C LEU A 395 3.32 -8.40 -20.65
N SER A 396 3.01 -7.11 -20.49
CA SER A 396 3.09 -6.12 -21.56
C SER A 396 4.48 -5.52 -21.74
N ARG A 397 5.39 -5.57 -20.75
CA ARG A 397 6.81 -5.17 -20.93
C ARG A 397 7.44 -5.83 -22.16
N ARG A 398 7.23 -7.13 -22.34
CA ARG A 398 7.77 -7.92 -23.48
C ARG A 398 6.82 -7.99 -24.67
N TRP A 399 6.04 -6.93 -24.92
CA TRP A 399 5.05 -6.91 -25.99
C TRP A 399 5.68 -7.17 -27.38
N LYS A 400 6.91 -6.71 -27.63
CA LYS A 400 7.63 -6.96 -28.90
C LYS A 400 7.80 -8.45 -29.21
N GLN A 401 8.07 -9.29 -28.20
CA GLN A 401 8.17 -10.74 -28.39
C GLN A 401 6.82 -11.47 -28.30
N ARG A 402 5.78 -10.82 -27.76
CA ARG A 402 4.50 -11.45 -27.40
C ARG A 402 3.37 -11.00 -28.34
N LYS A 403 3.15 -11.76 -29.42
CA LYS A 403 2.05 -11.53 -30.39
C LYS A 403 0.67 -11.43 -29.75
N ASN A 404 0.42 -12.17 -28.67
CA ASN A 404 -0.88 -12.14 -28.00
C ASN A 404 -1.21 -10.80 -27.33
N VAL A 405 -0.19 -10.02 -26.96
CA VAL A 405 -0.34 -8.66 -26.42
C VAL A 405 -0.58 -7.67 -27.57
N GLN A 406 0.15 -7.83 -28.68
CA GLN A 406 0.03 -7.01 -29.89
C GLN A 406 -1.35 -7.12 -30.56
N ASN A 407 -2.01 -8.27 -30.43
CA ASN A 407 -3.29 -8.57 -31.09
C ASN A 407 -4.52 -8.22 -30.23
N VAL A 408 -4.37 -7.46 -29.14
CA VAL A 408 -5.52 -6.96 -28.35
C VAL A 408 -6.25 -5.90 -29.16
N GLN A 409 -7.56 -6.05 -29.37
CA GLN A 409 -8.38 -5.07 -30.09
C GLN A 409 -9.11 -4.09 -29.16
N LEU A 410 -9.43 -4.53 -27.94
CA LEU A 410 -10.16 -3.73 -26.95
C LEU A 410 -9.42 -3.73 -25.62
N PHE A 411 -9.16 -2.54 -25.09
CA PHE A 411 -8.52 -2.33 -23.80
C PHE A 411 -9.43 -1.46 -22.93
N ILE A 412 -10.01 -2.06 -21.89
CA ILE A 412 -10.91 -1.39 -20.97
C ILE A 412 -10.16 -1.17 -19.67
N VAL A 413 -10.23 0.04 -19.13
CA VAL A 413 -9.64 0.40 -17.84
C VAL A 413 -10.74 0.93 -16.95
N ASP A 414 -10.98 0.24 -15.83
CA ASP A 414 -11.97 0.66 -14.85
C ASP A 414 -11.34 1.36 -13.65
N GLU A 415 -12.14 2.20 -12.99
CA GLU A 415 -11.75 2.97 -11.81
C GLU A 415 -10.44 3.77 -12.01
N LEU A 416 -10.30 4.41 -13.18
CA LEU A 416 -9.09 5.12 -13.63
C LEU A 416 -8.63 6.25 -12.68
N GLN A 417 -9.52 6.80 -11.86
CA GLN A 417 -9.15 7.78 -10.84
C GLN A 417 -8.11 7.26 -9.82
N GLN A 418 -7.87 5.94 -9.75
CA GLN A 418 -6.81 5.34 -8.93
C GLN A 418 -5.39 5.69 -9.40
N ILE A 419 -5.21 6.34 -10.56
CA ILE A 419 -3.90 6.88 -10.99
C ILE A 419 -3.31 7.84 -9.92
N GLY A 420 -4.16 8.55 -9.18
CA GLY A 420 -3.72 9.42 -8.09
C GLY A 420 -3.34 8.70 -6.78
N GLY A 421 -3.44 7.37 -6.74
CA GLY A 421 -3.07 6.54 -5.58
C GLY A 421 -1.64 6.00 -5.66
N GLU A 422 -1.24 5.25 -4.62
CA GLU A 422 0.10 4.65 -4.50
C GLU A 422 0.44 3.66 -5.64
N ASP A 423 -0.55 2.86 -6.06
CA ASP A 423 -0.40 1.88 -7.15
C ASP A 423 -0.68 2.51 -8.54
N GLY A 424 -0.98 3.82 -8.57
CA GLY A 424 -1.35 4.58 -9.76
C GLY A 424 -0.29 4.65 -10.87
N PRO A 425 1.03 4.76 -10.57
CA PRO A 425 2.07 4.81 -11.59
C PRO A 425 2.06 3.59 -12.54
N VAL A 426 1.80 2.40 -12.02
CA VAL A 426 1.75 1.17 -12.82
C VAL A 426 0.53 1.19 -13.76
N LEU A 427 -0.62 1.65 -13.25
CA LEU A 427 -1.85 1.82 -14.04
C LEU A 427 -1.63 2.80 -15.20
N GLU A 428 -0.98 3.92 -14.92
CA GLU A 428 -0.62 4.92 -15.91
C GLU A 428 0.30 4.34 -17.00
N ILE A 429 1.40 3.69 -16.61
CA ILE A 429 2.38 3.13 -17.56
C ILE A 429 1.75 2.08 -18.46
N VAL A 430 0.90 1.21 -17.91
CA VAL A 430 0.19 0.21 -18.71
C VAL A 430 -0.69 0.87 -19.76
N CYS A 431 -1.45 1.90 -19.40
CA CYS A 431 -2.31 2.62 -20.34
C CYS A 431 -1.49 3.35 -21.42
N SER A 432 -0.41 4.03 -21.03
CA SER A 432 0.54 4.68 -21.94
C SER A 432 1.17 3.68 -22.91
N ARG A 433 1.59 2.52 -22.42
CA ARG A 433 2.16 1.45 -23.24
C ARG A 433 1.15 0.92 -24.25
N MET A 434 -0.11 0.73 -23.87
CA MET A 434 -1.14 0.27 -24.83
C MET A 434 -1.36 1.27 -25.97
N ARG A 435 -1.33 2.58 -25.69
CA ARG A 435 -1.35 3.60 -26.74
C ARG A 435 -0.12 3.59 -27.61
N TYR A 436 1.05 3.47 -26.99
CA TYR A 436 2.32 3.38 -27.70
C TYR A 436 2.34 2.17 -28.64
N ILE A 437 1.94 0.99 -28.17
CA ILE A 437 1.80 -0.24 -28.98
C ILE A 437 0.85 -0.02 -30.15
N SER A 438 -0.32 0.60 -29.90
CA SER A 438 -1.30 0.89 -30.96
C SER A 438 -0.70 1.80 -32.04
N SER A 439 0.07 2.81 -31.64
CA SER A 439 0.74 3.72 -32.57
C SER A 439 1.85 3.03 -33.36
N GLN A 440 2.68 2.20 -32.72
CA GLN A 440 3.82 1.53 -33.35
C GLN A 440 3.40 0.43 -34.34
N LEU A 441 2.30 -0.26 -34.06
CA LEU A 441 1.80 -1.34 -34.92
C LEU A 441 0.87 -0.86 -36.04
N GLU A 442 0.53 0.44 -36.07
CA GLU A 442 -0.50 1.03 -36.95
C GLU A 442 -1.83 0.27 -36.88
N LYS A 443 -2.10 -0.34 -35.72
CA LYS A 443 -3.34 -1.08 -35.43
C LYS A 443 -4.03 -0.38 -34.29
N GLN A 444 -5.23 0.13 -34.57
CA GLN A 444 -6.04 0.81 -33.57
C GLN A 444 -6.47 -0.19 -32.50
N VAL A 445 -5.99 0.01 -31.27
CA VAL A 445 -6.50 -0.64 -30.08
C VAL A 445 -7.54 0.30 -29.48
N ARG A 446 -8.80 -0.12 -29.43
CA ARG A 446 -9.87 0.68 -28.87
C ARG A 446 -9.72 0.75 -27.36
N ILE A 447 -9.69 1.95 -26.79
CA ILE A 447 -9.56 2.19 -25.35
C ILE A 447 -10.87 2.72 -24.78
N ILE A 448 -11.38 2.04 -23.74
CA ILE A 448 -12.54 2.49 -22.96
C ILE A 448 -12.05 2.75 -21.53
N ALA A 449 -12.05 4.01 -21.13
CA ALA A 449 -11.70 4.42 -19.78
C ALA A 449 -12.96 4.74 -18.96
N LEU A 450 -13.11 4.04 -17.84
CA LEU A 450 -14.15 4.26 -16.87
C LEU A 450 -13.53 4.82 -15.59
N SER A 451 -14.14 5.87 -15.05
CA SER A 451 -13.64 6.58 -13.87
C SER A 451 -14.81 7.10 -13.04
N SER A 452 -14.52 7.50 -11.80
CA SER A 452 -15.34 8.47 -11.08
C SER A 452 -15.34 9.82 -11.81
N ALA A 453 -16.23 10.73 -11.41
CA ALA A 453 -16.27 12.10 -11.92
C ALA A 453 -14.92 12.80 -11.66
N LEU A 454 -14.25 13.25 -12.72
CA LEU A 454 -12.92 13.86 -12.64
C LEU A 454 -12.98 15.37 -12.88
N ALA A 455 -12.19 16.14 -12.15
CA ALA A 455 -12.00 17.56 -12.45
C ALA A 455 -11.20 17.74 -13.76
N ASP A 456 -10.15 16.93 -13.93
CA ASP A 456 -9.17 17.01 -15.02
C ASP A 456 -9.49 16.05 -16.18
N ALA A 457 -10.77 15.69 -16.38
CA ALA A 457 -11.20 14.68 -17.34
C ALA A 457 -10.70 14.92 -18.78
N ARG A 458 -10.52 16.18 -19.17
CA ARG A 458 -10.00 16.56 -20.48
C ARG A 458 -8.57 16.06 -20.68
N ASP A 459 -7.72 16.19 -19.66
CA ASP A 459 -6.31 15.77 -19.75
C ASP A 459 -6.23 14.25 -19.80
N THR A 460 -7.03 13.57 -19.00
CA THR A 460 -7.16 12.10 -19.02
C THR A 460 -7.66 11.61 -20.37
N ALA A 461 -8.69 12.25 -20.94
CA ALA A 461 -9.24 11.92 -22.24
C ALA A 461 -8.23 12.15 -23.36
N GLN A 462 -7.55 13.30 -23.39
CA GLN A 462 -6.52 13.61 -24.38
C GLN A 462 -5.32 12.67 -24.26
N TRP A 463 -4.91 12.33 -23.03
CA TRP A 463 -3.91 11.33 -22.76
C TRP A 463 -4.31 9.95 -23.31
N LEU A 464 -5.59 9.58 -23.29
CA LEU A 464 -6.06 8.31 -23.85
C LEU A 464 -6.42 8.35 -25.34
N GLY A 465 -6.28 9.51 -25.98
CA GLY A 465 -6.67 9.71 -27.37
C GLY A 465 -8.19 9.72 -27.59
N CYS A 466 -8.96 10.06 -26.56
CA CYS A 466 -10.41 10.25 -26.67
C CYS A 466 -10.71 11.64 -27.26
N SER A 467 -11.69 11.71 -28.16
CA SER A 467 -12.15 12.98 -28.71
C SER A 467 -13.05 13.73 -27.71
N PRO A 468 -13.23 15.05 -27.82
CA PRO A 468 -14.17 15.79 -26.98
C PRO A 468 -15.61 15.26 -27.07
N ASN A 469 -16.03 14.77 -28.25
CA ASN A 469 -17.38 14.20 -28.46
C ASN A 469 -17.55 12.81 -27.82
N THR A 470 -16.45 12.13 -27.53
CA THR A 470 -16.41 10.81 -26.90
C THR A 470 -15.91 10.86 -25.46
N THR A 471 -15.93 12.06 -24.86
CA THR A 471 -15.56 12.31 -23.47
C THR A 471 -16.80 12.70 -22.68
N PHE A 472 -17.30 11.77 -21.87
CA PHE A 472 -18.48 11.96 -21.03
C PHE A 472 -18.05 12.05 -19.57
N ASN A 473 -18.03 13.25 -18.99
CA ASN A 473 -17.64 13.44 -17.60
C ASN A 473 -18.79 14.06 -16.80
N PHE A 474 -19.57 13.22 -16.14
CA PHE A 474 -20.75 13.61 -15.37
C PHE A 474 -20.38 14.09 -13.97
N HIS A 475 -21.18 15.02 -13.43
CA HIS A 475 -21.02 15.50 -12.06
C HIS A 475 -21.38 14.42 -11.02
N PRO A 476 -20.79 14.41 -9.81
CA PRO A 476 -21.17 13.48 -8.73
C PRO A 476 -22.66 13.49 -8.35
N SER A 477 -23.37 14.59 -8.61
CA SER A 477 -24.83 14.69 -8.37
C SER A 477 -25.66 13.88 -9.36
N VAL A 478 -25.08 13.49 -10.50
CA VAL A 478 -25.75 12.70 -11.54
C VAL A 478 -25.62 11.22 -11.18
N ARG A 479 -26.37 10.79 -10.16
CA ARG A 479 -26.52 9.38 -9.79
C ARG A 479 -27.91 8.90 -10.18
N PRO A 480 -28.07 7.64 -10.66
CA PRO A 480 -29.38 7.06 -10.89
C PRO A 480 -30.29 7.10 -9.65
N ILE A 481 -29.70 6.88 -8.46
CA ILE A 481 -30.36 7.05 -7.16
C ILE A 481 -29.76 8.28 -6.47
N PRO A 482 -30.57 9.26 -6.04
CA PRO A 482 -30.10 10.39 -5.26
C PRO A 482 -29.44 9.97 -3.95
N LEU A 483 -28.32 10.61 -3.59
CA LEU A 483 -27.58 10.35 -2.36
C LEU A 483 -27.69 11.52 -1.37
N GLU A 484 -28.17 11.24 -0.16
CA GLU A 484 -28.10 12.16 0.98
C GLU A 484 -26.82 11.92 1.79
N LEU A 485 -25.85 12.85 1.69
CA LEU A 485 -24.58 12.77 2.41
C LEU A 485 -24.57 13.67 3.66
N HIS A 486 -24.35 13.07 4.83
CA HIS A 486 -24.22 13.77 6.11
C HIS A 486 -22.82 13.61 6.70
N VAL A 487 -22.08 14.72 6.82
CA VAL A 487 -20.72 14.72 7.41
C VAL A 487 -20.75 15.25 8.85
N GLN A 488 -20.43 14.37 9.81
CA GLN A 488 -20.40 14.66 11.26
C GLN A 488 -18.95 14.77 11.76
N GLY A 489 -18.60 15.93 12.33
CA GLY A 489 -17.27 16.18 12.89
C GLY A 489 -17.22 15.91 14.39
N PHE A 490 -16.18 15.20 14.85
CA PHE A 490 -15.92 14.90 16.26
C PHE A 490 -14.67 15.66 16.74
N ASN A 491 -14.84 16.43 17.82
CA ASN A 491 -13.81 17.26 18.46
C ASN A 491 -12.93 16.47 19.46
N ILE A 492 -12.52 15.26 19.09
CA ILE A 492 -11.67 14.41 19.94
C ILE A 492 -10.43 14.01 19.14
N THR A 493 -9.27 14.50 19.54
CA THR A 493 -7.99 14.23 18.86
C THR A 493 -7.51 12.80 19.13
N HIS A 494 -7.69 12.30 20.36
CA HIS A 494 -7.32 10.94 20.72
C HIS A 494 -8.24 9.91 20.03
N ASN A 495 -7.70 9.21 19.03
CA ASN A 495 -8.44 8.29 18.16
C ASN A 495 -9.30 7.26 18.91
N ALA A 496 -8.75 6.57 19.92
CA ALA A 496 -9.52 5.54 20.63
C ALA A 496 -10.71 6.12 21.41
N SER A 497 -10.57 7.31 21.99
CA SER A 497 -11.68 8.01 22.66
C SER A 497 -12.71 8.51 21.65
N ARG A 498 -12.26 8.96 20.48
CA ARG A 498 -13.13 9.39 19.39
C ARG A 498 -13.98 8.23 18.86
N LEU A 499 -13.38 7.06 18.62
CA LEU A 499 -14.11 5.86 18.17
C LEU A 499 -15.19 5.44 19.18
N ILE A 500 -14.89 5.43 20.48
CA ILE A 500 -15.89 5.12 21.52
C ILE A 500 -17.04 6.15 21.49
N ALA A 501 -16.73 7.44 21.35
CA ALA A 501 -17.73 8.50 21.27
C ALA A 501 -18.63 8.40 20.02
N MET A 502 -18.15 7.76 18.95
CA MET A 502 -18.92 7.53 17.72
C MET A 502 -19.91 6.36 17.83
N GLY A 503 -19.75 5.43 18.79
CA GLY A 503 -20.58 4.21 18.89
C GLY A 503 -22.09 4.48 19.00
N LYS A 504 -22.54 5.32 19.95
CA LYS A 504 -23.97 5.67 20.07
C LYS A 504 -24.49 6.50 18.89
N PRO A 505 -23.74 7.49 18.34
CA PRO A 505 -24.09 8.15 17.08
C PRO A 505 -24.32 7.21 15.89
N VAL A 506 -23.53 6.13 15.75
CA VAL A 506 -23.73 5.11 14.70
C VAL A 506 -25.13 4.52 14.85
N TYR A 507 -25.44 4.01 16.05
CA TYR A 507 -26.75 3.45 16.37
C TYR A 507 -27.91 4.43 16.10
N ASN A 508 -27.79 5.67 16.58
CA ASN A 508 -28.82 6.70 16.37
C ASN A 508 -29.01 7.03 14.88
N SER A 509 -27.94 6.97 14.08
CA SER A 509 -28.00 7.20 12.63
C SER A 509 -28.75 6.09 11.91
N ILE A 510 -28.58 4.84 12.34
CA ILE A 510 -29.37 3.69 11.83
C ILE A 510 -30.86 3.96 12.05
N LEU A 511 -31.25 4.27 13.28
CA LEU A 511 -32.66 4.49 13.62
C LEU A 511 -33.28 5.69 12.90
N LYS A 512 -32.49 6.76 12.71
CA LYS A 512 -32.97 7.99 12.08
C LYS A 512 -33.13 7.84 10.57
N TYR A 513 -32.15 7.24 9.90
CA TYR A 513 -32.07 7.29 8.44
C TYR A 513 -32.49 5.97 7.75
N SER A 514 -32.33 4.83 8.41
CA SER A 514 -32.58 3.50 7.82
C SER A 514 -33.05 2.48 8.85
N PRO A 515 -34.21 2.70 9.51
CA PRO A 515 -34.66 1.86 10.62
C PRO A 515 -34.98 0.42 10.22
N HIS A 516 -35.45 0.17 9.00
CA HIS A 516 -35.87 -1.15 8.50
C HIS A 516 -35.15 -1.60 7.23
N LYS A 517 -34.28 -0.76 6.67
CA LYS A 517 -33.54 -1.06 5.44
C LYS A 517 -32.07 -1.42 5.74
N PRO A 518 -31.38 -2.17 4.87
CA PRO A 518 -30.02 -2.64 5.09
C PRO A 518 -29.02 -1.51 5.35
N VAL A 519 -28.05 -1.75 6.23
CA VAL A 519 -27.01 -0.80 6.64
C VAL A 519 -25.62 -1.44 6.61
N ILE A 520 -24.65 -0.77 6.01
CA ILE A 520 -23.23 -1.14 6.14
C ILE A 520 -22.50 -0.07 6.97
N VAL A 521 -21.76 -0.52 7.98
CA VAL A 521 -20.92 0.34 8.83
C VAL A 521 -19.45 0.04 8.57
N PHE A 522 -18.74 0.94 7.89
CA PHE A 522 -17.30 0.84 7.69
C PHE A 522 -16.53 1.29 8.93
N VAL A 523 -15.53 0.49 9.32
CA VAL A 523 -14.68 0.76 10.49
C VAL A 523 -13.18 0.60 10.18
N PRO A 524 -12.27 1.22 10.95
CA PRO A 524 -10.85 1.28 10.58
C PRO A 524 -10.09 -0.03 10.77
N THR A 525 -10.50 -0.90 11.70
CA THR A 525 -9.74 -2.11 12.05
C THR A 525 -10.63 -3.32 12.26
N ARG A 526 -10.07 -4.52 12.07
CA ARG A 526 -10.72 -5.80 12.38
C ARG A 526 -11.28 -5.87 13.79
N LYS A 527 -10.46 -5.45 14.78
CA LYS A 527 -10.90 -5.40 16.18
C LYS A 527 -12.11 -4.49 16.35
N GLN A 528 -12.11 -3.34 15.66
CA GLN A 528 -13.23 -2.41 15.73
C GLN A 528 -14.51 -3.00 15.11
N ALA A 529 -14.42 -3.81 14.04
CA ALA A 529 -15.60 -4.42 13.42
C ALA A 529 -16.39 -5.28 14.41
N ARG A 530 -15.67 -6.13 15.14
CA ARG A 530 -16.26 -6.96 16.19
C ARG A 530 -16.80 -6.12 17.36
N LEU A 531 -16.05 -5.11 17.82
CA LEU A 531 -16.47 -4.26 18.93
C LEU A 531 -17.72 -3.45 18.59
N THR A 532 -17.76 -2.80 17.43
CA THR A 532 -18.93 -2.03 16.98
C THR A 532 -20.15 -2.93 16.80
N ALA A 533 -20.00 -4.15 16.27
CA ALA A 533 -21.10 -5.10 16.17
C ALA A 533 -21.70 -5.45 17.55
N ILE A 534 -20.84 -5.73 18.54
CA ILE A 534 -21.27 -5.99 19.92
C ILE A 534 -21.93 -4.75 20.53
N ASP A 535 -21.33 -3.56 20.35
CA ASP A 535 -21.87 -2.30 20.88
C ASP A 535 -23.29 -2.05 20.36
N LEU A 536 -23.55 -2.28 19.06
CA LEU A 536 -24.89 -2.16 18.47
C LEU A 536 -25.91 -3.06 19.16
N LEU A 537 -25.55 -4.31 19.46
CA LEU A 537 -26.42 -5.24 20.18
C LEU A 537 -26.65 -4.84 21.64
N THR A 538 -25.62 -4.29 22.30
CA THR A 538 -25.81 -3.77 23.66
C THR A 538 -26.77 -2.57 23.68
N PHE A 539 -26.76 -1.74 22.63
CA PHE A 539 -27.69 -0.61 22.52
C PHE A 539 -29.13 -1.05 22.21
N THR A 540 -29.33 -2.07 21.37
CA THR A 540 -30.67 -2.63 21.12
C THR A 540 -31.24 -3.29 22.39
N ALA A 541 -30.42 -4.03 23.12
CA ALA A 541 -30.79 -4.63 24.39
C ALA A 541 -31.13 -3.58 25.46
N ALA A 542 -30.37 -2.48 25.53
CA ALA A 542 -30.66 -1.36 26.44
C ALA A 542 -31.99 -0.65 26.13
N GLU A 543 -32.46 -0.71 24.87
CA GLU A 543 -33.78 -0.21 24.44
C GLU A 543 -34.88 -1.29 24.48
N ALA A 544 -34.61 -2.44 25.11
CA ALA A 544 -35.54 -3.58 25.21
C ALA A 544 -36.04 -4.12 23.86
N GLN A 545 -35.25 -3.99 22.80
CA GLN A 545 -35.54 -4.54 21.46
C GLN A 545 -34.34 -5.31 20.89
N PRO A 546 -33.91 -6.41 21.53
CA PRO A 546 -32.65 -7.10 21.21
C PRO A 546 -32.58 -7.59 19.75
N ASN A 547 -33.69 -8.05 19.18
CA ASN A 547 -33.76 -8.63 17.84
C ASN A 547 -34.19 -7.62 16.75
N ARG A 548 -34.06 -6.30 17.00
CA ARG A 548 -34.54 -5.25 16.09
C ARG A 548 -34.01 -5.37 14.65
N PHE A 549 -32.79 -5.87 14.49
CA PHE A 549 -32.09 -5.93 13.20
C PHE A 549 -32.19 -7.30 12.52
N PHE A 550 -32.95 -8.24 13.11
CA PHE A 550 -33.13 -9.59 12.62
C PHE A 550 -34.52 -9.72 11.99
N HIS A 551 -34.58 -9.99 10.69
CA HIS A 551 -35.84 -9.98 9.90
C HIS A 551 -36.19 -11.36 9.34
N ALA A 552 -35.74 -12.43 9.98
CA ALA A 552 -36.08 -13.81 9.62
C ALA A 552 -36.43 -14.64 10.85
N GLU A 553 -36.95 -15.84 10.63
CA GLU A 553 -37.21 -16.81 11.70
C GLU A 553 -35.90 -17.49 12.11
N GLU A 554 -35.70 -17.70 13.42
CA GLU A 554 -34.46 -18.30 13.94
C GLU A 554 -34.22 -19.71 13.37
N ASP A 555 -35.28 -20.48 13.14
CA ASP A 555 -35.22 -21.84 12.62
C ASP A 555 -34.70 -21.90 11.17
N ASP A 556 -34.97 -20.88 10.36
CA ASP A 556 -34.52 -20.81 8.96
C ASP A 556 -33.01 -20.52 8.86
N ILE A 557 -32.47 -19.77 9.83
CA ILE A 557 -31.07 -19.31 9.82
C ILE A 557 -30.15 -20.25 10.59
N LYS A 558 -30.68 -21.00 11.56
CA LYS A 558 -29.92 -21.95 12.38
C LYS A 558 -29.03 -22.92 11.58
N PRO A 559 -29.47 -23.53 10.45
CA PRO A 559 -28.62 -24.40 9.65
C PRO A 559 -27.38 -23.70 9.06
N PHE A 560 -27.49 -22.39 8.80
CA PHE A 560 -26.39 -21.57 8.31
C PHE A 560 -25.43 -21.20 9.45
N LEU A 561 -25.97 -20.82 10.61
CA LEU A 561 -25.19 -20.48 11.81
C LEU A 561 -24.39 -21.67 12.37
N ASP A 562 -24.91 -22.89 12.23
CA ASP A 562 -24.21 -24.11 12.65
C ASP A 562 -22.99 -24.46 11.79
N ARG A 563 -22.91 -23.91 10.57
CA ARG A 563 -21.76 -24.09 9.67
C ARG A 563 -20.63 -23.08 9.93
N MET A 564 -20.89 -22.03 10.71
CA MET A 564 -19.92 -20.96 10.91
C MET A 564 -18.79 -21.36 11.86
N THR A 565 -17.59 -20.85 11.57
CA THR A 565 -16.39 -21.14 12.37
C THR A 565 -16.20 -20.16 13.53
N ASP A 566 -16.54 -18.88 13.33
CA ASP A 566 -16.40 -17.84 14.35
C ASP A 566 -17.63 -17.82 15.28
N LYS A 567 -17.37 -18.13 16.56
CA LYS A 567 -18.40 -18.16 17.61
C LYS A 567 -19.02 -16.78 17.89
N THR A 568 -18.21 -15.71 17.85
CA THR A 568 -18.73 -14.36 18.13
C THR A 568 -19.60 -13.89 16.96
N LEU A 569 -19.21 -14.20 15.72
CA LEU A 569 -20.00 -13.89 14.54
C LEU A 569 -21.36 -14.60 14.58
N LYS A 570 -21.38 -15.87 15.03
CA LYS A 570 -22.62 -16.63 15.24
C LYS A 570 -23.58 -15.92 16.21
N GLU A 571 -23.07 -15.44 17.33
CA GLU A 571 -23.85 -14.73 18.36
C GLU A 571 -24.40 -13.39 17.85
N THR A 572 -23.60 -12.63 17.08
CA THR A 572 -24.07 -11.34 16.57
C THR A 572 -25.10 -11.50 15.45
N LEU A 573 -24.90 -12.49 14.57
CA LEU A 573 -25.82 -12.77 13.46
C LEU A 573 -27.19 -13.23 13.94
N SER A 574 -27.27 -14.01 15.02
CA SER A 574 -28.56 -14.43 15.58
C SER A 574 -29.41 -13.25 16.09
N GLN A 575 -28.82 -12.07 16.24
CA GLN A 575 -29.51 -10.83 16.63
C GLN A 575 -29.56 -9.81 15.47
N GLY A 576 -29.19 -10.21 14.25
CA GLY A 576 -29.32 -9.39 13.05
C GLY A 576 -28.18 -8.41 12.80
N VAL A 577 -27.00 -8.63 13.41
CA VAL A 577 -25.79 -7.83 13.15
C VAL A 577 -24.64 -8.74 12.71
N ALA A 578 -24.19 -8.57 11.48
CA ALA A 578 -22.99 -9.20 10.97
C ALA A 578 -21.76 -8.31 11.16
N TYR A 579 -20.57 -8.91 11.16
CA TYR A 579 -19.33 -8.19 10.87
C TYR A 579 -18.49 -8.93 9.85
N ILE A 580 -17.77 -8.19 9.00
CA ILE A 580 -16.94 -8.71 7.93
C ILE A 580 -15.54 -8.10 8.05
N HIS A 581 -14.52 -8.95 8.06
CA HIS A 581 -13.12 -8.56 8.09
C HIS A 581 -12.26 -9.57 7.33
N GLU A 582 -11.02 -9.21 7.01
CA GLU A 582 -10.10 -9.97 6.16
C GLU A 582 -9.75 -11.35 6.75
N GLY A 583 -9.81 -11.49 8.08
CA GLY A 583 -9.54 -12.76 8.76
C GLY A 583 -10.72 -13.73 8.86
N LEU A 584 -11.85 -13.50 8.18
CA LEU A 584 -12.95 -14.46 8.11
C LEU A 584 -12.65 -15.53 7.05
N SER A 585 -13.17 -16.73 7.26
CA SER A 585 -13.10 -17.78 6.23
C SER A 585 -13.90 -17.36 4.99
N LYS A 586 -13.47 -17.79 3.78
CA LYS A 586 -14.20 -17.50 2.53
C LYS A 586 -15.64 -18.03 2.57
N SER A 587 -15.90 -19.11 3.30
CA SER A 587 -17.25 -19.65 3.52
C SER A 587 -18.09 -18.73 4.41
N ASP A 588 -17.54 -18.27 5.54
CA ASP A 588 -18.26 -17.38 6.47
C ASP A 588 -18.55 -16.04 5.79
N HIS A 589 -17.59 -15.49 5.05
CA HIS A 589 -17.77 -14.25 4.29
C HIS A 589 -18.95 -14.34 3.32
N ARG A 590 -18.97 -15.36 2.45
CA ARG A 590 -20.07 -15.57 1.48
C ARG A 590 -21.41 -15.76 2.17
N LEU A 591 -21.42 -16.48 3.29
CA LEU A 591 -22.65 -16.72 4.02
C LEU A 591 -23.20 -15.44 4.63
N VAL A 592 -22.35 -14.58 5.20
CA VAL A 592 -22.75 -13.27 5.68
C VAL A 592 -23.33 -12.40 4.55
N GLU A 593 -22.68 -12.38 3.39
CA GLU A 593 -23.19 -11.63 2.24
C GLU A 593 -24.57 -12.13 1.80
N GLN A 594 -24.78 -13.45 1.74
CA GLN A 594 -26.08 -14.05 1.41
C GLN A 594 -27.18 -13.72 2.43
N LEU A 595 -26.86 -13.78 3.72
CA LEU A 595 -27.81 -13.42 4.78
C LEU A 595 -28.15 -11.92 4.77
N PHE A 596 -27.22 -11.08 4.35
CA PHE A 596 -27.47 -9.64 4.21
C PHE A 596 -28.31 -9.33 2.96
N ASP A 597 -27.96 -9.89 1.80
CA ASP A 597 -28.68 -9.66 0.53
C ASP A 597 -30.11 -10.23 0.55
N SER A 598 -30.35 -11.32 1.28
CA SER A 598 -31.71 -11.85 1.50
C SER A 598 -32.57 -10.99 2.42
N GLY A 599 -31.99 -9.99 3.09
CA GLY A 599 -32.66 -9.12 4.05
C GLY A 599 -32.83 -9.72 5.45
N ALA A 600 -32.37 -10.96 5.68
CA ALA A 600 -32.44 -11.61 6.98
C ALA A 600 -31.66 -10.85 8.06
N VAL A 601 -30.50 -10.31 7.69
CA VAL A 601 -29.63 -9.51 8.55
C VAL A 601 -29.62 -8.07 8.04
N GLN A 602 -30.00 -7.11 8.90
CA GLN A 602 -30.08 -5.72 8.48
C GLN A 602 -28.74 -4.99 8.50
N VAL A 603 -27.85 -5.29 9.45
CA VAL A 603 -26.62 -4.50 9.66
C VAL A 603 -25.37 -5.34 9.43
N ALA A 604 -24.45 -4.85 8.60
CA ALA A 604 -23.13 -5.44 8.39
C ALA A 604 -22.03 -4.43 8.75
N VAL A 605 -21.19 -4.77 9.73
CA VAL A 605 -20.02 -3.96 10.12
C VAL A 605 -18.78 -4.44 9.38
N VAL A 606 -18.23 -3.63 8.47
CA VAL A 606 -17.17 -4.05 7.54
C VAL A 606 -15.88 -3.29 7.79
N THR A 607 -14.73 -3.96 7.73
CA THR A 607 -13.42 -3.28 7.79
C THR A 607 -13.15 -2.46 6.52
N ARG A 608 -12.40 -1.37 6.68
CA ARG A 608 -12.09 -0.47 5.56
C ARG A 608 -11.44 -1.15 4.34
N ASN A 609 -10.59 -2.16 4.54
CA ASN A 609 -9.83 -2.76 3.41
C ASN A 609 -10.73 -3.59 2.50
N LEU A 610 -11.92 -3.98 2.98
CA LEU A 610 -12.89 -4.74 2.21
C LEU A 610 -13.83 -3.86 1.37
N CYS A 611 -13.73 -2.53 1.39
CA CYS A 611 -14.62 -1.66 0.59
C CYS A 611 -14.60 -1.99 -0.92
N TRP A 612 -13.48 -2.50 -1.43
CA TRP A 612 -13.28 -2.98 -2.80
C TRP A 612 -13.66 -4.45 -3.03
N ALA A 613 -13.90 -5.23 -1.96
CA ALA A 613 -14.10 -6.67 -1.98
C ALA A 613 -15.54 -7.12 -1.66
N LEU A 614 -16.46 -6.18 -1.41
CA LEU A 614 -17.86 -6.48 -1.12
C LEU A 614 -18.69 -6.69 -2.38
N ASN A 615 -19.59 -7.67 -2.34
CA ASN A 615 -20.66 -7.85 -3.33
C ASN A 615 -21.99 -7.22 -2.90
N ILE A 616 -22.13 -6.92 -1.61
CA ILE A 616 -23.35 -6.36 -1.03
C ILE A 616 -23.47 -4.84 -1.22
N ALA A 617 -24.70 -4.35 -1.30
CA ALA A 617 -25.06 -2.94 -1.31
C ALA A 617 -26.12 -2.66 -0.23
N ALA A 618 -26.19 -1.42 0.25
CA ALA A 618 -27.08 -1.04 1.34
C ALA A 618 -27.84 0.25 1.03
N HIS A 619 -28.90 0.50 1.80
CA HIS A 619 -29.62 1.77 1.76
C HIS A 619 -28.85 2.88 2.50
N LEU A 620 -28.30 2.55 3.68
CA LEU A 620 -27.48 3.46 4.48
C LEU A 620 -26.05 2.95 4.62
N ILE A 621 -25.10 3.83 4.33
CA ILE A 621 -23.69 3.62 4.66
C ILE A 621 -23.30 4.52 5.83
N ILE A 622 -22.61 3.96 6.82
CA ILE A 622 -22.00 4.72 7.91
C ILE A 622 -20.50 4.51 7.85
N ILE A 623 -19.72 5.58 7.76
CA ILE A 623 -18.26 5.52 7.83
C ILE A 623 -17.85 6.01 9.22
N MET A 624 -17.41 5.08 10.07
CA MET A 624 -17.04 5.33 11.46
C MET A 624 -15.54 5.62 11.58
N ASP A 625 -15.21 6.91 11.64
CA ASP A 625 -13.85 7.45 11.55
C ASP A 625 -13.21 7.23 10.17
N THR A 626 -12.29 8.12 9.81
CA THR A 626 -11.64 8.13 8.48
C THR A 626 -10.13 8.07 8.60
N GLN A 627 -9.62 7.48 9.68
CA GLN A 627 -8.20 7.38 9.99
C GLN A 627 -7.82 5.97 10.39
N PHE A 628 -6.60 5.57 10.07
CA PHE A 628 -6.01 4.29 10.49
C PHE A 628 -4.58 4.52 10.99
N PHE A 629 -4.12 3.63 11.86
CA PHE A 629 -2.77 3.74 12.41
C PHE A 629 -1.75 3.12 11.44
N ASN A 630 -0.81 3.92 10.94
CA ASN A 630 0.36 3.45 10.22
C ASN A 630 1.54 3.29 11.20
N GLY A 631 1.88 2.05 11.55
CA GLY A 631 2.98 1.77 12.49
C GLY A 631 4.39 1.95 11.93
N LYS A 632 4.56 2.28 10.65
CA LYS A 632 5.87 2.65 10.09
C LYS A 632 6.28 4.03 10.60
N ILE A 633 5.40 5.01 10.38
CA ILE A 633 5.58 6.41 10.77
C ILE A 633 4.99 6.73 12.15
N HIS A 634 4.36 5.74 12.80
CA HIS A 634 3.71 5.85 14.12
C HIS A 634 2.65 6.94 14.24
N ALA A 635 2.00 7.25 13.12
CA ALA A 635 0.97 8.27 13.00
C ALA A 635 -0.36 7.68 12.53
N TYR A 636 -1.43 8.45 12.70
CA TYR A 636 -2.70 8.14 12.05
C TYR A 636 -2.72 8.81 10.69
N GLU A 637 -2.93 8.01 9.65
CA GLU A 637 -3.12 8.49 8.30
C GLU A 637 -4.61 8.53 7.97
N ASP A 638 -5.00 9.51 7.17
CA ASP A 638 -6.37 9.62 6.67
C ASP A 638 -6.63 8.55 5.59
N PHE A 639 -7.89 8.14 5.44
CA PHE A 639 -8.27 7.26 4.33
C PHE A 639 -8.09 8.00 3.00
N PRO A 640 -7.57 7.32 1.96
CA PRO A 640 -7.64 7.83 0.60
C PRO A 640 -9.09 8.20 0.25
N VAL A 641 -9.28 9.36 -0.37
CA VAL A 641 -10.63 9.84 -0.75
C VAL A 641 -11.33 8.87 -1.69
N THR A 642 -10.57 8.14 -2.51
CA THR A 642 -11.09 7.12 -3.42
C THR A 642 -11.68 5.92 -2.69
N ASP A 643 -11.09 5.48 -1.57
CA ASP A 643 -11.67 4.45 -0.70
C ASP A 643 -12.99 4.95 -0.09
N VAL A 644 -13.02 6.20 0.37
CA VAL A 644 -14.24 6.81 0.93
C VAL A 644 -15.34 6.92 -0.13
N MET A 645 -15.01 7.33 -1.35
CA MET A 645 -15.95 7.34 -2.49
C MET A 645 -16.49 5.93 -2.78
N GLN A 646 -15.63 4.90 -2.72
CA GLN A 646 -16.06 3.52 -2.90
C GLN A 646 -17.02 3.06 -1.80
N MET A 647 -16.74 3.42 -0.54
CA MET A 647 -17.65 3.15 0.58
C MET A 647 -19.00 3.83 0.38
N VAL A 648 -19.00 5.13 0.04
CA VAL A 648 -20.22 5.91 -0.27
C VAL A 648 -20.98 5.28 -1.44
N GLY A 649 -20.28 4.77 -2.46
CA GLY A 649 -20.85 4.12 -3.63
C GLY A 649 -21.62 2.82 -3.32
N ARG A 650 -21.42 2.21 -2.15
CA ARG A 650 -22.22 1.06 -1.68
C ARG A 650 -23.62 1.43 -1.23
N ALA A 651 -23.90 2.72 -1.03
CA ALA A 651 -25.24 3.26 -0.88
C ALA A 651 -25.90 3.31 -2.27
N ASN A 652 -26.37 2.15 -2.78
CA ASN A 652 -26.88 2.04 -4.14
C ASN A 652 -27.69 0.74 -4.38
N ARG A 653 -29.03 0.80 -4.30
CA ARG A 653 -29.95 -0.33 -4.59
C ARG A 653 -31.05 0.09 -5.58
N PRO A 654 -30.73 0.22 -6.88
CA PRO A 654 -31.58 0.92 -7.85
C PRO A 654 -32.92 0.26 -8.17
N LEU A 655 -33.07 -1.03 -7.83
CA LEU A 655 -34.31 -1.76 -8.06
C LEU A 655 -35.23 -1.78 -6.82
N GLU A 656 -34.74 -1.32 -5.67
CA GLU A 656 -35.40 -1.49 -4.37
C GLU A 656 -35.63 -0.17 -3.63
N ASP A 657 -34.71 0.79 -3.79
CA ASP A 657 -34.71 2.06 -3.06
C ASP A 657 -34.84 3.26 -4.00
N ASP A 658 -35.66 4.24 -3.59
CA ASP A 658 -35.82 5.54 -4.29
C ASP A 658 -34.69 6.54 -3.96
N ASP A 659 -34.06 6.38 -2.78
CA ASP A 659 -32.99 7.22 -2.27
C ASP A 659 -31.90 6.38 -1.59
N ALA A 660 -30.73 6.98 -1.41
CA ALA A 660 -29.60 6.36 -0.71
C ALA A 660 -29.02 7.34 0.31
N LYS A 661 -28.50 6.84 1.43
CA LYS A 661 -28.00 7.68 2.53
C LYS A 661 -26.59 7.32 2.93
N CYS A 662 -25.80 8.32 3.30
CA CYS A 662 -24.47 8.12 3.87
C CYS A 662 -24.22 9.05 5.05
N VAL A 663 -23.74 8.51 6.16
CA VAL A 663 -23.28 9.26 7.33
C VAL A 663 -21.78 9.05 7.50
N LEU A 664 -20.99 10.08 7.24
CA LEU A 664 -19.54 10.06 7.42
C LEU A 664 -19.19 10.74 8.74
N MET A 665 -18.62 9.97 9.67
CA MET A 665 -18.13 10.47 10.96
C MET A 665 -16.61 10.60 10.88
N CYS A 666 -16.08 11.80 11.09
CA CYS A 666 -14.64 12.05 11.02
C CYS A 666 -14.18 13.00 12.14
N GLN A 667 -12.88 13.18 12.29
CA GLN A 667 -12.34 14.28 13.08
C GLN A 667 -12.77 15.62 12.46
N SER A 668 -13.09 16.61 13.30
CA SER A 668 -13.60 17.90 12.83
C SER A 668 -12.67 18.64 11.86
N SER A 669 -11.35 18.50 12.01
CA SER A 669 -10.35 19.08 11.10
C SER A 669 -10.43 18.55 9.66
N LYS A 670 -11.06 17.39 9.45
CA LYS A 670 -11.20 16.74 8.14
C LYS A 670 -12.60 16.91 7.52
N LYS A 671 -13.52 17.55 8.25
CA LYS A 671 -14.93 17.70 7.83
C LYS A 671 -15.08 18.46 6.52
N ASP A 672 -14.40 19.60 6.39
CA ASP A 672 -14.54 20.46 5.21
C ASP A 672 -13.83 19.86 3.99
N PHE A 673 -12.75 19.12 4.20
CA PHE A 673 -12.11 18.30 3.17
C PHE A 673 -13.11 17.32 2.53
N PHE A 674 -13.77 16.48 3.34
CA PHE A 674 -14.75 15.51 2.80
C PHE A 674 -15.97 16.18 2.19
N LYS A 675 -16.46 17.28 2.77
CA LYS A 675 -17.57 18.04 2.17
C LYS A 675 -17.23 18.55 0.77
N LYS A 676 -15.99 18.96 0.53
CA LYS A 676 -15.56 19.44 -0.77
C LYS A 676 -15.42 18.28 -1.76
N PHE A 677 -14.54 17.32 -1.48
CA PHE A 677 -14.14 16.29 -2.45
C PHE A 677 -15.17 15.17 -2.67
N LEU A 678 -16.23 15.07 -1.85
CA LEU A 678 -17.34 14.16 -2.11
C LEU A 678 -18.47 14.79 -2.94
N ASN A 679 -18.57 16.12 -2.96
CA ASN A 679 -19.59 16.85 -3.72
C ASN A 679 -19.07 17.40 -5.05
N GLU A 680 -17.77 17.71 -5.13
CA GLU A 680 -17.10 18.15 -6.35
C GLU A 680 -16.42 16.98 -7.06
N SER A 681 -16.17 17.13 -8.36
CA SER A 681 -15.38 16.16 -9.13
C SER A 681 -13.94 16.07 -8.61
N LEU A 682 -13.37 14.88 -8.64
CA LEU A 682 -12.06 14.59 -8.04
C LEU A 682 -10.92 15.07 -8.97
N PRO A 683 -10.00 15.93 -8.51
CA PRO A 683 -8.75 16.17 -9.23
C PRO A 683 -7.81 14.96 -9.08
N VAL A 684 -7.15 14.59 -10.17
CA VAL A 684 -6.26 13.42 -10.22
C VAL A 684 -4.93 13.83 -10.83
N GLU A 685 -3.85 13.55 -10.09
CA GLU A 685 -2.48 13.83 -10.50
C GLU A 685 -1.71 12.53 -10.66
N SER A 686 -0.74 12.52 -11.57
CA SER A 686 0.26 11.44 -11.66
C SER A 686 1.22 11.46 -10.46
N HIS A 687 1.74 10.29 -10.09
CA HIS A 687 2.88 10.10 -9.16
C HIS A 687 4.00 9.28 -9.82
N LEU A 688 4.05 9.26 -11.15
CA LEU A 688 5.01 8.46 -11.91
C LEU A 688 6.45 8.95 -11.72
N ASP A 689 6.64 10.23 -11.46
CA ASP A 689 7.91 10.88 -11.13
C ASP A 689 8.61 10.24 -9.92
N HIS A 690 7.86 9.68 -8.98
CA HIS A 690 8.41 8.99 -7.81
C HIS A 690 8.72 7.50 -8.03
N ARG A 691 8.30 6.89 -9.15
CA ARG A 691 8.47 5.45 -9.43
C ARG A 691 8.99 5.17 -10.85
N LEU A 692 9.76 6.09 -11.41
CA LEU A 692 10.18 6.04 -12.82
C LEU A 692 11.21 4.95 -13.11
N HIS A 693 12.14 4.71 -12.18
CA HIS A 693 13.32 3.83 -12.34
C HIS A 693 12.97 2.43 -12.87
N ASP A 694 11.99 1.76 -12.25
CA ASP A 694 11.61 0.38 -12.62
C ASP A 694 11.05 0.30 -14.04
N HIS A 695 10.30 1.32 -14.45
CA HIS A 695 9.70 1.38 -15.77
C HIS A 695 10.75 1.73 -16.84
N PHE A 696 11.63 2.69 -16.57
CA PHE A 696 12.75 3.01 -17.46
C PHE A 696 13.67 1.82 -17.66
N ASN A 697 14.08 1.15 -16.58
CA ASN A 697 14.88 -0.05 -16.67
C ASN A 697 14.19 -1.14 -17.53
N ALA A 698 12.89 -1.37 -17.33
CA ALA A 698 12.15 -2.34 -18.13
C ALA A 698 12.09 -1.97 -19.63
N GLU A 699 11.86 -0.70 -19.95
CA GLU A 699 11.79 -0.23 -21.33
C GLU A 699 13.16 -0.23 -22.01
N ILE A 700 14.25 0.05 -21.29
CA ILE A 700 15.65 -0.11 -21.77
C ILE A 700 15.96 -1.58 -22.07
N VAL A 701 15.60 -2.49 -21.16
CA VAL A 701 15.76 -3.95 -21.37
C VAL A 701 15.01 -4.42 -22.62
N THR A 702 13.87 -3.82 -22.93
CA THR A 702 13.07 -4.14 -24.13
C THR A 702 13.49 -3.36 -25.37
N LYS A 703 14.51 -2.49 -25.25
CA LYS A 703 15.00 -1.59 -26.29
C LYS A 703 13.91 -0.67 -26.84
N THR A 704 12.97 -0.25 -26.01
CA THR A 704 12.04 0.83 -26.33
C THR A 704 12.72 2.18 -26.09
N ILE A 705 13.60 2.23 -25.09
CA ILE A 705 14.51 3.34 -24.82
C ILE A 705 15.92 2.83 -25.12
N GLU A 706 16.58 3.39 -26.13
CA GLU A 706 17.97 3.06 -26.46
C GLU A 706 18.93 4.22 -26.12
N ASN A 707 18.40 5.43 -25.91
CA ASN A 707 19.17 6.62 -25.56
C ASN A 707 18.34 7.60 -24.70
N LYS A 708 18.98 8.66 -24.18
CA LYS A 708 18.30 9.68 -23.34
C LYS A 708 17.15 10.41 -24.05
N GLN A 709 17.22 10.59 -25.37
CA GLN A 709 16.15 11.24 -26.14
C GLN A 709 14.90 10.34 -26.18
N ASP A 710 15.08 9.04 -26.41
CA ASP A 710 13.96 8.08 -26.38
C ASP A 710 13.28 8.08 -25.00
N ALA A 711 14.03 8.29 -23.92
CA ALA A 711 13.48 8.37 -22.57
C ALA A 711 12.59 9.62 -22.39
N VAL A 712 13.02 10.78 -22.90
CA VAL A 712 12.19 11.99 -22.95
C VAL A 712 10.95 11.75 -23.80
N ASP A 713 11.11 11.17 -24.99
CA ASP A 713 10.01 10.87 -25.90
C ASP A 713 9.00 9.90 -25.27
N TYR A 714 9.48 8.88 -24.56
CA TYR A 714 8.66 7.93 -23.80
C TYR A 714 7.82 8.65 -22.74
N LEU A 715 8.40 9.57 -21.98
CA LEU A 715 7.66 10.38 -21.00
C LEU A 715 6.52 11.18 -21.65
N THR A 716 6.63 11.61 -22.91
CA THR A 716 5.54 12.36 -23.57
C THR A 716 4.24 11.55 -23.75
N TRP A 717 4.32 10.21 -23.65
CA TRP A 717 3.15 9.31 -23.72
C TRP A 717 2.42 9.16 -22.38
N THR A 718 2.96 9.70 -21.30
CA THR A 718 2.46 9.54 -19.93
C THR A 718 1.35 10.54 -19.59
N PHE A 719 0.58 10.25 -18.54
CA PHE A 719 -0.36 11.21 -17.97
C PHE A 719 0.39 12.30 -17.19
N LEU A 720 1.52 11.97 -16.55
CA LEU A 720 2.48 12.90 -15.97
C LEU A 720 2.78 14.06 -16.91
N TYR A 721 3.19 13.76 -18.14
CA TYR A 721 3.52 14.80 -19.14
C TYR A 721 2.37 15.77 -19.41
N ARG A 722 1.11 15.29 -19.43
CA ARG A 722 -0.05 16.18 -19.56
C ARG A 722 -0.19 17.09 -18.34
N ARG A 723 -0.08 16.52 -17.15
CA ARG A 723 -0.27 17.25 -15.88
C ARG A 723 0.83 18.24 -15.55
N LEU A 724 2.07 18.01 -15.97
CA LEU A 724 3.19 18.96 -15.78
C LEU A 724 2.85 20.39 -16.23
N THR A 725 2.08 20.53 -17.32
CA THR A 725 1.68 21.86 -17.84
C THR A 725 0.46 22.46 -17.15
N GLN A 726 -0.42 21.61 -16.59
CA GLN A 726 -1.70 22.02 -16.01
C GLN A 726 -1.56 22.35 -14.52
N ASN A 727 -0.66 21.66 -13.83
CA ASN A 727 -0.40 21.85 -12.41
C ASN A 727 1.11 21.76 -12.09
N PRO A 728 1.94 22.69 -12.59
CA PRO A 728 3.40 22.60 -12.53
C PRO A 728 3.96 22.52 -11.10
N ASN A 729 3.42 23.31 -10.16
CA ASN A 729 3.93 23.34 -8.79
C ASN A 729 3.67 22.03 -8.02
N TYR A 730 2.70 21.21 -8.44
CA TYR A 730 2.51 19.88 -7.86
C TYR A 730 3.76 19.00 -8.03
N TYR A 731 4.47 19.21 -9.15
CA TYR A 731 5.65 18.47 -9.60
C TYR A 731 6.96 19.25 -9.46
N ASN A 732 6.98 20.30 -8.62
CA ASN A 732 8.13 21.18 -8.44
C ASN A 732 8.57 22.00 -9.67
N LEU A 733 7.73 22.14 -10.70
CA LEU A 733 8.02 23.04 -11.83
C LEU A 733 7.71 24.49 -11.46
N GLN A 734 8.60 25.38 -11.85
CA GLN A 734 8.50 26.82 -11.61
C GLN A 734 7.76 27.59 -12.72
N GLY A 735 7.43 26.93 -13.83
CA GLY A 735 6.79 27.55 -14.98
C GLY A 735 6.27 26.54 -16.00
N VAL A 736 5.47 27.02 -16.95
CA VAL A 736 4.76 26.20 -17.96
C VAL A 736 5.31 26.38 -19.38
N THR A 737 6.40 27.13 -19.57
CA THR A 737 6.97 27.31 -20.91
C THR A 737 7.63 26.02 -21.40
N HIS A 738 7.73 25.84 -22.71
CA HIS A 738 8.38 24.67 -23.31
C HIS A 738 9.80 24.43 -22.77
N ARG A 739 10.54 25.52 -22.45
CA ARG A 739 11.86 25.42 -21.84
C ARG A 739 11.81 24.83 -20.43
N HIS A 740 10.94 25.33 -19.56
CA HIS A 740 10.81 24.77 -18.20
C HIS A 740 10.41 23.29 -18.23
N LEU A 741 9.48 22.93 -19.12
CA LEU A 741 9.04 21.54 -19.29
C LEU A 741 10.18 20.65 -19.80
N SER A 742 10.90 21.10 -20.83
CA SER A 742 12.04 20.37 -21.39
C SER A 742 13.15 20.20 -20.37
N ASP A 743 13.55 21.28 -19.68
CA ASP A 743 14.60 21.27 -18.68
C ASP A 743 14.24 20.31 -17.53
N HIS A 744 12.98 20.32 -17.07
CA HIS A 744 12.51 19.41 -16.02
C HIS A 744 12.47 17.94 -16.46
N LEU A 745 12.00 17.66 -17.68
CA LEU A 745 11.99 16.28 -18.21
C LEU A 745 13.42 15.76 -18.40
N SER A 746 14.33 16.61 -18.91
CA SER A 746 15.74 16.27 -19.02
C SER A 746 16.36 15.99 -17.65
N GLU A 747 16.07 16.81 -16.63
CA GLU A 747 16.55 16.58 -15.26
C GLU A 747 15.98 15.27 -14.68
N LEU A 748 14.69 15.00 -14.87
CA LEU A 748 14.05 13.78 -14.38
C LEU A 748 14.66 12.54 -15.04
N VAL A 749 14.88 12.57 -16.35
CA VAL A 749 15.53 11.50 -17.11
C VAL A 749 16.97 11.31 -16.65
N GLU A 750 17.74 12.39 -16.54
CA GLU A 750 19.15 12.34 -16.15
C GLU A 750 19.31 11.73 -14.75
N ASN A 751 18.56 12.23 -13.76
CA ASN A 751 18.60 11.72 -12.39
C ASN A 751 18.23 10.22 -12.34
N THR A 752 17.16 9.83 -13.05
CA THR A 752 16.69 8.44 -13.06
C THR A 752 17.69 7.50 -13.71
N LEU A 753 18.30 7.89 -14.83
CA LEU A 753 19.29 7.06 -15.53
C LEU A 753 20.61 7.00 -14.76
N GLN A 754 21.05 8.09 -14.13
CA GLN A 754 22.24 8.09 -13.27
C GLN A 754 22.05 7.16 -12.05
N ASP A 755 20.88 7.16 -11.42
CA ASP A 755 20.57 6.23 -10.33
C ASP A 755 20.62 4.77 -10.82
N LEU A 756 20.01 4.48 -11.97
CA LEU A 756 20.03 3.13 -12.56
C LEU A 756 21.45 2.67 -12.95
N GLU A 757 22.29 3.58 -13.44
CA GLU A 757 23.69 3.33 -13.74
C GLU A 757 24.50 3.09 -12.46
N HIS A 758 24.28 3.89 -11.41
CA HIS A 758 24.92 3.72 -10.11
C HIS A 758 24.61 2.34 -9.51
N SER A 759 23.34 1.91 -9.60
CA SER A 759 22.89 0.58 -9.22
C SER A 759 23.31 -0.54 -10.18
N LYS A 760 24.07 -0.23 -11.24
CA LYS A 760 24.56 -1.16 -12.28
C LYS A 760 23.45 -1.93 -12.99
N CYS A 761 22.27 -1.33 -13.11
CA CYS A 761 21.16 -1.88 -13.88
C CYS A 761 21.33 -1.60 -15.38
N ILE A 762 21.91 -0.46 -15.72
CA ILE A 762 22.22 -0.03 -17.09
C ILE A 762 23.66 0.49 -17.18
N SER A 763 24.16 0.66 -18.39
CA SER A 763 25.39 1.41 -18.68
C SER A 763 25.08 2.53 -19.67
N ILE A 764 25.68 3.70 -19.45
CA ILE A 764 25.55 4.85 -20.35
C ILE A 764 26.85 5.00 -21.16
N GLU A 765 26.77 4.84 -22.47
CA GLU A 765 27.88 5.05 -23.40
C GLU A 765 27.78 6.44 -24.05
N ASP A 766 28.92 7.10 -24.26
CA ASP A 766 29.01 8.44 -24.88
C ASP A 766 28.09 9.50 -24.24
N GLU A 767 27.79 9.36 -22.94
CA GLU A 767 26.85 10.20 -22.16
C GLU A 767 25.41 10.24 -22.71
N MET A 768 25.05 9.35 -23.64
CA MET A 768 23.78 9.39 -24.37
C MET A 768 23.10 8.03 -24.52
N ASP A 769 23.83 7.02 -24.98
CA ASP A 769 23.27 5.71 -25.33
C ASP A 769 23.15 4.82 -24.10
N CYS A 770 22.02 4.14 -23.95
CA CYS A 770 21.68 3.35 -22.77
C CYS A 770 21.61 1.87 -23.12
N LEU A 771 22.43 1.05 -22.45
CA LEU A 771 22.43 -0.40 -22.62
C LEU A 771 22.02 -1.12 -21.33
N PRO A 772 21.18 -2.17 -21.40
CA PRO A 772 20.80 -2.94 -20.23
C PRO A 772 21.95 -3.84 -19.75
N LEU A 773 22.20 -3.87 -18.44
CA LEU A 773 23.13 -4.80 -17.79
C LEU A 773 22.38 -5.98 -17.17
N ASN A 774 23.12 -6.98 -16.69
CA ASN A 774 22.56 -8.20 -16.09
C ASN A 774 21.59 -7.92 -14.95
N LEU A 775 21.91 -6.99 -14.04
CA LEU A 775 21.02 -6.64 -12.93
C LEU A 775 19.71 -6.02 -13.41
N GLY A 776 19.78 -5.11 -14.40
CA GLY A 776 18.60 -4.50 -15.00
C GLY A 776 17.71 -5.53 -15.69
N MET A 777 18.31 -6.48 -16.41
CA MET A 777 17.60 -7.60 -17.03
C MET A 777 16.89 -8.49 -16.00
N ILE A 778 17.54 -8.80 -14.87
CA ILE A 778 16.95 -9.58 -13.77
C ILE A 778 15.77 -8.82 -13.14
N ALA A 779 15.97 -7.54 -12.79
CA ALA A 779 14.93 -6.68 -12.21
C ALA A 779 13.69 -6.63 -13.12
N ALA A 780 13.89 -6.38 -14.42
CA ALA A 780 12.83 -6.30 -15.41
C ALA A 780 12.15 -7.66 -15.67
N TYR A 781 12.90 -8.77 -15.64
CA TYR A 781 12.37 -10.12 -15.86
C TYR A 781 11.41 -10.55 -14.73
N TYR A 782 11.83 -10.37 -13.48
CA TYR A 782 11.09 -10.84 -12.31
C TYR A 782 10.13 -9.81 -11.72
N TYR A 783 10.11 -8.59 -12.25
CA TYR A 783 9.29 -7.49 -11.71
C TYR A 783 9.68 -7.18 -10.26
N ILE A 784 10.96 -6.86 -10.09
CA ILE A 784 11.57 -6.53 -8.80
C ILE A 784 12.07 -5.09 -8.87
N ASN A 785 11.91 -4.36 -7.77
CA ASN A 785 12.38 -2.99 -7.66
C ASN A 785 13.91 -2.93 -7.84
N TYR A 786 14.41 -1.95 -8.59
CA TYR A 786 15.84 -1.81 -8.86
C TYR A 786 16.68 -1.70 -7.57
N THR A 787 16.17 -1.03 -6.53
CA THR A 787 16.83 -0.91 -5.21
C THR A 787 16.96 -2.26 -4.50
N THR A 788 15.99 -3.16 -4.66
CA THR A 788 16.08 -4.53 -4.13
C THR A 788 17.21 -5.31 -4.82
N ILE A 789 17.33 -5.18 -6.14
CA ILE A 789 18.40 -5.86 -6.89
C ILE A 789 19.78 -5.25 -6.58
N GLU A 790 19.86 -3.94 -6.40
CA GLU A 790 21.07 -3.27 -5.90
C GLU A 790 21.48 -3.82 -4.52
N LEU A 791 20.53 -3.89 -3.58
CA LEU A 791 20.75 -4.48 -2.26
C LEU A 791 21.23 -5.94 -2.37
N PHE A 792 20.65 -6.73 -3.27
CA PHE A 792 21.06 -8.12 -3.49
C PHE A 792 22.50 -8.19 -4.01
N SER A 793 22.84 -7.37 -4.99
CA SER A 793 24.19 -7.29 -5.56
C SER A 793 25.25 -6.91 -4.51
N LEU A 794 24.92 -5.97 -3.61
CA LEU A 794 25.83 -5.51 -2.55
C LEU A 794 25.93 -6.48 -1.36
N SER A 795 24.85 -7.21 -1.04
CA SER A 795 24.77 -8.03 0.17
C SER A 795 25.14 -9.50 -0.05
N LEU A 796 24.86 -10.04 -1.24
CA LEU A 796 25.16 -11.43 -1.58
C LEU A 796 26.66 -11.61 -1.82
N ASN A 797 27.21 -12.69 -1.28
CA ASN A 797 28.62 -13.06 -1.45
C ASN A 797 28.80 -14.58 -1.60
N ASN A 798 30.00 -15.01 -2.00
CA ASN A 798 30.34 -16.42 -2.24
C ASN A 798 30.22 -17.37 -1.02
N LYS A 799 30.02 -16.83 0.19
CA LYS A 799 29.84 -17.58 1.45
C LYS A 799 28.42 -17.48 2.02
N THR A 800 27.50 -16.82 1.30
CA THR A 800 26.14 -16.62 1.77
C THR A 800 25.43 -17.96 1.87
N LYS A 801 24.69 -18.16 2.97
CA LYS A 801 23.93 -19.38 3.27
C LYS A 801 22.46 -19.02 3.49
N ILE A 802 21.59 -20.02 3.65
CA ILE A 802 20.14 -19.88 3.91
C ILE A 802 19.81 -18.80 4.94
N ARG A 803 20.54 -18.73 6.06
CA ARG A 803 20.33 -17.67 7.07
C ARG A 803 20.50 -16.26 6.50
N GLY A 804 21.60 -16.02 5.79
CA GLY A 804 21.88 -14.74 5.16
C GLY A 804 20.90 -14.44 4.02
N LEU A 805 20.50 -15.44 3.25
CA LEU A 805 19.48 -15.31 2.21
C LEU A 805 18.14 -14.84 2.80
N LEU A 806 17.69 -15.42 3.92
CA LEU A 806 16.47 -14.99 4.60
C LEU A 806 16.55 -13.53 5.07
N GLU A 807 17.69 -13.12 5.62
CA GLU A 807 17.94 -11.74 6.04
C GLU A 807 17.90 -10.78 4.83
N ILE A 808 18.59 -11.11 3.74
CA ILE A 808 18.67 -10.28 2.52
C ILE A 808 17.30 -10.18 1.84
N ILE A 809 16.58 -11.29 1.66
CA ILE A 809 15.25 -11.30 1.03
C ILE A 809 14.25 -10.52 1.89
N SER A 810 14.31 -10.63 3.21
CA SER A 810 13.41 -9.87 4.10
C SER A 810 13.59 -8.35 4.00
N SER A 811 14.78 -7.89 3.61
CA SER A 811 15.13 -6.49 3.43
C SER A 811 14.73 -5.91 2.07
N ALA A 812 14.04 -6.68 1.22
CA ALA A 812 13.57 -6.21 -0.08
C ALA A 812 12.52 -5.08 0.03
N ALA A 813 12.58 -4.09 -0.86
CA ALA A 813 11.68 -2.94 -0.90
C ALA A 813 10.20 -3.35 -1.11
N GLU A 814 9.95 -4.47 -1.78
CA GLU A 814 8.61 -5.05 -1.98
C GLU A 814 7.87 -5.31 -0.67
N TYR A 815 8.62 -5.54 0.42
CA TYR A 815 8.10 -5.82 1.75
C TYR A 815 8.00 -4.58 2.62
N GLU A 816 8.46 -3.42 2.15
CA GLU A 816 8.24 -2.17 2.85
C GLU A 816 6.75 -1.95 3.06
N SER A 817 5.90 -2.26 2.08
CA SER A 817 4.42 -2.18 2.15
C SER A 817 3.74 -3.01 3.27
N VAL A 818 4.44 -3.97 3.92
CA VAL A 818 3.85 -4.81 4.97
C VAL A 818 3.44 -3.94 6.17
N PRO A 819 2.18 -4.01 6.63
CA PRO A 819 1.67 -3.13 7.68
C PRO A 819 2.28 -3.49 9.04
N VAL A 820 2.62 -2.49 9.83
CA VAL A 820 2.96 -2.64 11.25
C VAL A 820 1.79 -2.10 12.06
N ARG A 821 1.08 -2.96 12.81
CA ARG A 821 -0.11 -2.55 13.56
C ARG A 821 0.20 -2.21 15.01
N HIS A 822 -0.75 -1.53 15.65
CA HIS A 822 -0.60 -1.11 17.04
C HIS A 822 -0.41 -2.32 17.99
N ARG A 823 0.64 -2.28 18.82
CA ARG A 823 1.02 -3.33 19.81
C ARG A 823 1.51 -4.66 19.22
N GLU A 824 1.82 -4.72 17.92
CA GLU A 824 2.47 -5.90 17.33
C GLU A 824 3.91 -6.10 17.82
N ASP A 825 4.57 -5.07 18.33
CA ASP A 825 5.95 -5.11 18.84
C ASP A 825 6.16 -6.17 19.93
N SER A 826 5.20 -6.28 20.86
CA SER A 826 5.23 -7.29 21.93
C SER A 826 5.05 -8.72 21.40
N LEU A 827 4.18 -8.90 20.42
CA LEU A 827 3.88 -10.19 19.78
C LEU A 827 5.10 -10.66 18.96
N LEU A 828 5.67 -9.79 18.14
CA LEU A 828 6.85 -10.09 17.33
C LEU A 828 8.07 -10.42 18.20
N ARG A 829 8.24 -9.74 19.33
CA ARG A 829 9.29 -10.07 20.32
C ARG A 829 9.11 -11.47 20.91
N SER A 830 7.86 -11.86 21.23
CA SER A 830 7.56 -13.21 21.69
C SER A 830 7.72 -14.27 20.60
N LEU A 831 7.51 -13.91 19.33
CA LEU A 831 7.73 -14.82 18.20
C LEU A 831 9.23 -15.05 17.98
N ALA A 832 10.03 -13.98 17.99
CA ALA A 832 11.49 -14.03 17.81
C ALA A 832 12.22 -14.95 18.82
N SER A 833 11.70 -15.07 20.04
CA SER A 833 12.28 -15.97 21.05
C SER A 833 12.13 -17.45 20.68
N ARG A 834 11.08 -17.83 19.94
CA ARG A 834 10.75 -19.21 19.55
C ARG A 834 11.39 -19.66 18.23
N LEU A 835 11.84 -18.71 17.40
CA LEU A 835 12.34 -19.02 16.05
C LEU A 835 13.81 -19.50 16.04
N PRO A 836 14.20 -20.33 15.05
CA PRO A 836 15.55 -20.91 14.96
C PRO A 836 16.67 -19.88 14.77
N ASN A 837 16.49 -18.92 13.85
CA ASN A 837 17.53 -17.94 13.55
C ASN A 837 17.27 -16.64 14.35
N LYS A 838 18.20 -16.30 15.23
CA LYS A 838 18.14 -15.05 15.99
C LYS A 838 18.56 -13.86 15.12
N LEU A 839 17.81 -12.78 15.24
CA LEU A 839 18.09 -11.52 14.54
C LEU A 839 19.41 -10.91 15.03
N PRO A 840 20.21 -10.31 14.13
CA PRO A 840 21.44 -9.62 14.51
C PRO A 840 21.14 -8.31 15.25
N GLY A 841 22.02 -7.94 16.20
CA GLY A 841 21.94 -6.65 16.92
C GLY A 841 20.72 -6.50 17.84
N THR A 842 20.29 -5.25 18.03
CA THR A 842 19.05 -4.89 18.75
C THR A 842 17.92 -4.66 17.75
N PRO A 843 17.03 -5.65 17.50
CA PRO A 843 16.02 -5.53 16.46
C PRO A 843 14.96 -4.48 16.80
N LYS A 844 14.66 -3.63 15.81
CA LYS A 844 13.55 -2.68 15.83
C LYS A 844 12.29 -3.39 15.36
N PHE A 845 11.41 -3.79 16.29
CA PHE A 845 10.18 -4.55 15.96
C PHE A 845 9.09 -3.74 15.25
N ASN A 846 9.34 -2.46 15.01
CA ASN A 846 8.54 -1.58 14.14
C ASN A 846 9.02 -1.58 12.68
N ASP A 847 10.13 -2.25 12.39
CA ASP A 847 10.65 -2.38 11.03
C ASP A 847 9.87 -3.48 10.28
N PRO A 848 9.24 -3.18 9.12
CA PRO A 848 8.54 -4.19 8.32
C PRO A 848 9.46 -5.34 7.88
N HIS A 849 10.74 -5.09 7.59
CA HIS A 849 11.68 -6.11 7.15
C HIS A 849 11.97 -7.14 8.25
N ILE A 850 12.09 -6.67 9.50
CA ILE A 850 12.22 -7.55 10.66
C ILE A 850 10.97 -8.40 10.85
N LYS A 851 9.78 -7.81 10.71
CA LYS A 851 8.52 -8.54 10.75
C LYS A 851 8.49 -9.63 9.68
N VAL A 852 8.85 -9.30 8.44
CA VAL A 852 8.90 -10.26 7.31
C VAL A 852 9.84 -11.41 7.59
N ASN A 853 11.05 -11.13 8.10
CA ASN A 853 12.01 -12.16 8.46
C ASN A 853 11.42 -13.16 9.47
N LEU A 854 10.79 -12.65 10.53
CA LEU A 854 10.15 -13.48 11.55
C LEU A 854 9.00 -14.31 10.99
N LEU A 855 8.18 -13.74 10.10
CA LEU A 855 7.05 -14.43 9.48
C LEU A 855 7.50 -15.51 8.49
N LEU A 856 8.53 -15.26 7.68
CA LEU A 856 9.14 -16.29 6.82
C LEU A 856 9.67 -17.46 7.66
N GLN A 857 10.39 -17.18 8.75
CA GLN A 857 10.87 -18.24 9.64
C GLN A 857 9.72 -18.99 10.33
N ALA A 858 8.65 -18.30 10.71
CA ALA A 858 7.46 -18.91 11.31
C ALA A 858 6.76 -19.84 10.31
N HIS A 859 6.66 -19.44 9.04
CA HIS A 859 6.15 -20.25 7.93
C HIS A 859 6.96 -21.52 7.72
N LEU A 860 8.29 -21.39 7.59
CA LEU A 860 9.21 -22.54 7.47
C LEU A 860 9.12 -23.50 8.67
N SER A 861 8.76 -22.97 9.84
CA SER A 861 8.58 -23.76 11.07
C SER A 861 7.14 -24.27 11.26
N ARG A 862 6.21 -23.96 10.35
CA ARG A 862 4.76 -24.24 10.43
C ARG A 862 4.13 -23.82 11.77
N LEU A 863 4.56 -22.68 12.31
CA LEU A 863 3.98 -22.14 13.53
C LEU A 863 2.58 -21.58 13.25
N GLN A 864 1.63 -21.89 14.12
CA GLN A 864 0.29 -21.31 14.05
C GLN A 864 0.31 -19.85 14.51
N LEU A 865 -0.06 -18.95 13.60
CA LEU A 865 -0.12 -17.52 13.84
C LEU A 865 -1.56 -17.05 13.99
N GLY A 866 -1.75 -15.89 14.63
CA GLY A 866 -3.05 -15.21 14.59
C GLY A 866 -3.40 -14.81 13.16
N ALA A 867 -4.69 -14.80 12.82
CA ALA A 867 -5.14 -14.57 11.45
C ALA A 867 -4.65 -13.25 10.81
N GLU A 868 -4.30 -12.21 11.60
CA GLU A 868 -3.67 -10.98 11.09
C GLU A 868 -2.25 -11.24 10.54
N LEU A 869 -1.40 -11.89 11.34
CA LEU A 869 -0.03 -12.24 10.93
C LEU A 869 -0.01 -13.34 9.87
N GLN A 870 -1.04 -14.20 9.83
CA GLN A 870 -1.20 -15.18 8.76
C GLN A 870 -1.52 -14.49 7.42
N GLY A 871 -2.43 -13.52 7.40
CA GLY A 871 -2.71 -12.72 6.20
C GLY A 871 -1.48 -11.95 5.72
N ASP A 872 -0.68 -11.40 6.64
CA ASP A 872 0.60 -10.77 6.29
C ASP A 872 1.59 -11.80 5.71
N THR A 873 1.64 -13.02 6.26
CA THR A 873 2.47 -14.11 5.75
C THR A 873 2.07 -14.49 4.32
N GLU A 874 0.77 -14.59 4.01
CA GLU A 874 0.30 -14.88 2.65
C GLU A 874 0.71 -13.79 1.64
N MET A 875 0.62 -12.52 2.04
CA MET A 875 1.10 -11.39 1.22
C MET A 875 2.61 -11.49 0.96
N ILE A 876 3.40 -11.84 1.99
CA ILE A 876 4.85 -12.03 1.86
C ILE A 876 5.16 -13.18 0.89
N LEU A 877 4.53 -14.34 1.08
CA LEU A 877 4.74 -15.52 0.26
C LEU A 877 4.40 -15.27 -1.21
N GLY A 878 3.39 -14.44 -1.48
CA GLY A 878 3.01 -14.04 -2.84
C GLY A 878 4.12 -13.31 -3.62
N LYS A 879 5.12 -12.74 -2.94
CA LYS A 879 6.28 -12.06 -3.56
C LYS A 879 7.61 -12.81 -3.34
N ALA A 880 7.68 -13.74 -2.40
CA ALA A 880 8.94 -14.39 -1.99
C ALA A 880 9.64 -15.17 -3.11
N ILE A 881 8.87 -15.90 -3.93
CA ILE A 881 9.45 -16.78 -4.95
C ILE A 881 10.21 -16.00 -6.03
N ARG A 882 9.67 -14.89 -6.52
CA ARG A 882 10.37 -14.06 -7.53
C ARG A 882 11.67 -13.46 -6.96
N LEU A 883 11.66 -13.05 -5.69
CA LEU A 883 12.85 -12.53 -5.01
C LEU A 883 13.94 -13.61 -4.87
N ILE A 884 13.55 -14.83 -4.46
CA ILE A 884 14.48 -15.96 -4.35
C ILE A 884 15.07 -16.31 -5.73
N GLN A 885 14.24 -16.35 -6.78
CA GLN A 885 14.69 -16.60 -8.15
C GLN A 885 15.66 -15.53 -8.65
N ALA A 886 15.44 -14.26 -8.29
CA ALA A 886 16.40 -13.21 -8.59
C ALA A 886 17.70 -13.35 -7.81
N CYS A 887 17.68 -13.79 -6.54
CA CYS A 887 18.91 -14.15 -5.83
C CYS A 887 19.67 -15.25 -6.57
N VAL A 888 18.99 -16.31 -7.06
CA VAL A 888 19.62 -17.37 -7.87
C VAL A 888 20.32 -16.78 -9.10
N ASP A 889 19.63 -15.91 -9.83
CA ASP A 889 20.17 -15.33 -11.07
C ASP A 889 21.34 -14.35 -10.80
N VAL A 890 21.29 -13.58 -9.70
CA VAL A 890 22.41 -12.72 -9.26
C VAL A 890 23.62 -13.55 -8.84
N LEU A 891 23.41 -14.61 -8.05
CA LEU A 891 24.48 -15.49 -7.56
C LEU A 891 25.14 -16.27 -8.71
N SER A 892 24.32 -16.77 -9.64
CA SER A 892 24.81 -17.49 -10.82
C SER A 892 25.55 -16.57 -11.80
N SER A 893 25.11 -15.33 -11.99
CA SER A 893 25.82 -14.33 -12.81
C SER A 893 27.21 -13.98 -12.23
N ASN A 894 27.36 -14.06 -10.90
CA ASN A 894 28.65 -13.89 -10.21
C ASN A 894 29.50 -15.19 -10.13
N GLY A 895 29.00 -16.31 -10.65
CA GLY A 895 29.71 -17.58 -10.69
C GLY A 895 29.83 -18.30 -9.33
N TRP A 896 28.94 -18.04 -8.36
CA TRP A 896 29.03 -18.66 -7.03
C TRP A 896 28.08 -19.85 -6.89
N LEU A 897 28.65 -21.06 -6.78
CA LEU A 897 27.88 -22.32 -6.79
C LEU A 897 27.07 -22.54 -5.51
N SER A 898 27.73 -22.63 -4.36
CA SER A 898 27.09 -23.01 -3.09
C SER A 898 25.96 -22.06 -2.66
N PRO A 899 26.11 -20.72 -2.75
CA PRO A 899 25.00 -19.82 -2.47
C PRO A 899 23.84 -19.97 -3.45
N ALA A 900 24.12 -20.20 -4.75
CA ALA A 900 23.08 -20.36 -5.76
C ALA A 900 22.24 -21.63 -5.50
N VAL A 901 22.89 -22.76 -5.21
CA VAL A 901 22.21 -24.00 -4.80
C VAL A 901 21.40 -23.79 -3.52
N ALA A 902 21.96 -23.10 -2.51
CA ALA A 902 21.23 -22.78 -1.28
C ALA A 902 20.01 -21.87 -1.52
N ALA A 903 20.05 -20.99 -2.52
CA ALA A 903 18.89 -20.18 -2.92
C ALA A 903 17.83 -21.02 -3.66
N MET A 904 18.24 -22.00 -4.46
CA MET A 904 17.31 -22.97 -5.08
C MET A 904 16.61 -23.81 -4.00
N GLU A 905 17.35 -24.34 -3.03
CA GLU A 905 16.79 -25.04 -1.86
C GLU A 905 15.82 -24.14 -1.08
N LEU A 906 16.15 -22.86 -0.90
CA LEU A 906 15.26 -21.91 -0.22
C LEU A 906 13.92 -21.74 -0.97
N ALA A 907 13.91 -21.79 -2.30
CA ALA A 907 12.67 -21.75 -3.08
C ALA A 907 11.77 -22.95 -2.77
N GLN A 908 12.37 -24.15 -2.68
CA GLN A 908 11.66 -25.38 -2.31
C GLN A 908 11.13 -25.28 -0.86
N MET A 909 11.99 -24.86 0.08
CA MET A 909 11.67 -24.69 1.49
C MET A 909 10.46 -23.76 1.71
N VAL A 910 10.45 -22.60 1.04
CA VAL A 910 9.36 -21.63 1.13
C VAL A 910 8.08 -22.18 0.52
N THR A 911 8.17 -22.92 -0.59
CA THR A 911 7.01 -23.55 -1.24
C THR A 911 6.37 -24.62 -0.35
N GLN A 912 7.18 -25.48 0.27
CA GLN A 912 6.70 -26.62 1.07
C GLN A 912 6.59 -26.34 2.57
N ALA A 913 6.90 -25.11 2.99
CA ALA A 913 6.85 -24.66 4.38
C ALA A 913 7.66 -25.57 5.32
N MET A 914 8.96 -25.75 5.03
CA MET A 914 9.85 -26.60 5.84
C MET A 914 11.30 -26.14 5.80
N TRP A 915 12.10 -26.55 6.79
CA TRP A 915 13.53 -26.32 6.82
C TRP A 915 14.30 -27.38 6.03
N SER A 916 15.47 -27.06 5.50
CA SER A 916 16.33 -28.02 4.79
C SER A 916 16.80 -29.22 5.64
N LYS A 917 16.74 -29.09 6.97
CA LYS A 917 17.08 -30.17 7.91
C LYS A 917 15.88 -31.03 8.31
N ASP A 918 14.68 -30.66 7.91
CA ASP A 918 13.48 -31.46 8.19
C ASP A 918 13.43 -32.68 7.26
N SER A 919 12.74 -33.74 7.68
CA SER A 919 12.49 -34.91 6.82
C SER A 919 11.67 -34.52 5.58
N TYR A 920 12.04 -35.04 4.41
CA TYR A 920 11.32 -34.82 3.15
C TYR A 920 9.87 -35.31 3.19
N LEU A 921 9.55 -36.28 4.06
CA LEU A 921 8.19 -36.77 4.28
C LEU A 921 7.25 -35.71 4.86
N LYS A 922 7.79 -34.63 5.45
CA LYS A 922 6.99 -33.51 5.98
C LYS A 922 6.20 -32.77 4.89
N GLN A 923 6.56 -32.94 3.62
CA GLN A 923 5.84 -32.39 2.47
C GLN A 923 4.50 -33.08 2.23
N LEU A 924 4.37 -34.34 2.64
CA LEU A 924 3.15 -35.12 2.43
C LEU A 924 1.99 -34.55 3.27
N PRO A 925 0.77 -34.45 2.71
CA PRO A 925 -0.40 -34.00 3.44
C PRO A 925 -0.66 -34.87 4.68
N HIS A 926 -1.11 -34.25 5.78
CA HIS A 926 -1.46 -34.94 7.04
C HIS A 926 -0.29 -35.58 7.81
N PHE A 927 0.96 -35.44 7.37
CA PHE A 927 2.12 -36.01 8.08
C PHE A 927 2.49 -35.18 9.32
N THR A 928 2.23 -35.76 10.49
CA THR A 928 2.67 -35.24 11.79
C THR A 928 4.08 -35.73 12.12
N SER A 929 4.74 -35.08 13.10
CA SER A 929 6.05 -35.52 13.59
C SER A 929 6.05 -36.98 14.08
N ASP A 930 4.94 -37.47 14.60
CA ASP A 930 4.80 -38.87 15.05
C ASP A 930 4.73 -39.86 13.89
N ILE A 931 4.03 -39.52 12.79
CA ILE A 931 4.02 -40.33 11.57
C ILE A 931 5.43 -40.40 10.99
N ILE A 932 6.11 -39.26 10.88
CA ILE A 932 7.47 -39.18 10.35
C ILE A 932 8.41 -40.05 11.19
N LYS A 933 8.33 -39.97 12.52
CA LYS A 933 9.16 -40.79 13.42
C LYS A 933 8.97 -42.28 13.17
N ARG A 934 7.73 -42.74 13.03
CA ARG A 934 7.43 -44.15 12.69
C ARG A 934 7.97 -44.55 11.32
N CYS A 935 7.89 -43.66 10.33
CA CYS A 935 8.47 -43.91 9.01
C CYS A 935 9.98 -44.08 9.08
N THR A 936 10.67 -43.17 9.80
CA THR A 936 12.13 -43.26 9.98
C THR A 936 12.56 -44.50 10.75
N GLU A 937 11.79 -44.94 11.75
CA GLU A 937 12.06 -46.19 12.48
C GLU A 937 11.91 -47.45 11.60
N LYS A 938 11.10 -47.38 10.54
CA LYS A 938 10.92 -48.44 9.54
C LYS A 938 11.92 -48.34 8.37
N GLY A 939 12.76 -47.30 8.33
CA GLY A 939 13.72 -47.06 7.25
C GLY A 939 13.14 -46.36 6.01
N VAL A 940 12.00 -45.68 6.16
CA VAL A 940 11.37 -44.88 5.10
C VAL A 940 11.74 -43.42 5.34
N GLU A 941 12.59 -42.85 4.48
CA GLU A 941 13.14 -41.51 4.65
C GLU A 941 12.76 -40.55 3.50
N THR A 942 12.49 -41.09 2.31
CA THR A 942 12.17 -40.33 1.10
C THR A 942 10.72 -40.54 0.63
N VAL A 943 10.24 -39.67 -0.26
CA VAL A 943 8.93 -39.83 -0.89
C VAL A 943 8.92 -41.04 -1.83
N PHE A 944 10.05 -41.36 -2.47
CA PHE A 944 10.20 -42.55 -3.32
C PHE A 944 10.04 -43.83 -2.50
N ASP A 945 10.65 -43.92 -1.31
CA ASP A 945 10.49 -45.07 -0.39
C ASP A 945 9.00 -45.28 -0.04
N MET A 946 8.24 -44.19 0.12
CA MET A 946 6.79 -44.25 0.41
C MET A 946 5.98 -44.79 -0.78
N MET A 947 6.41 -44.50 -2.01
CA MET A 947 5.78 -44.99 -3.24
C MET A 947 6.02 -46.49 -3.43
N GLU A 948 7.18 -46.99 -3.01
CA GLU A 948 7.56 -48.41 -3.09
C GLU A 948 6.94 -49.29 -2.00
N LEU A 949 6.40 -48.71 -0.92
CA LEU A 949 5.72 -49.47 0.13
C LEU A 949 4.47 -50.20 -0.38
N GLU A 950 4.31 -51.46 0.03
CA GLU A 950 3.07 -52.21 -0.17
C GLU A 950 1.90 -51.56 0.58
N ASP A 951 0.69 -51.66 0.02
CA ASP A 951 -0.50 -50.99 0.54
C ASP A 951 -0.83 -51.38 2.00
N GLU A 952 -0.69 -52.66 2.36
CA GLU A 952 -0.92 -53.10 3.74
C GLU A 952 0.02 -52.41 4.74
N ASP A 953 1.29 -52.30 4.35
CA ASP A 953 2.34 -51.71 5.15
C ASP A 953 2.20 -50.20 5.25
N ARG A 954 1.76 -49.56 4.17
CA ARG A 954 1.43 -48.14 4.10
C ARG A 954 0.27 -47.80 5.04
N THR A 955 -0.83 -48.56 5.00
CA THR A 955 -1.99 -48.32 5.88
C THR A 955 -1.64 -48.54 7.35
N LYS A 956 -0.89 -49.59 7.67
CA LYS A 956 -0.43 -49.87 9.05
C LYS A 956 0.48 -48.76 9.59
N LEU A 957 1.36 -48.22 8.75
CA LEU A 957 2.34 -47.19 9.13
C LEU A 957 1.69 -45.82 9.33
N LEU A 958 0.83 -45.41 8.38
CA LEU A 958 0.28 -44.06 8.35
C LEU A 958 -0.90 -43.89 9.32
N GLN A 959 -1.76 -44.90 9.44
CA GLN A 959 -2.96 -44.86 10.28
C GLN A 959 -3.87 -43.66 9.97
N LEU A 960 -3.95 -43.28 8.68
CA LEU A 960 -4.80 -42.21 8.18
C LEU A 960 -6.14 -42.77 7.69
N ASN A 961 -7.16 -41.91 7.61
CA ASN A 961 -8.45 -42.30 7.02
C ASN A 961 -8.37 -42.34 5.48
N ASP A 962 -9.37 -42.94 4.82
CA ASP A 962 -9.38 -43.12 3.35
C ASP A 962 -9.25 -41.80 2.57
N SER A 963 -9.85 -40.71 3.08
CA SER A 963 -9.75 -39.39 2.44
C SER A 963 -8.34 -38.81 2.52
N GLN A 964 -7.68 -38.95 3.67
CA GLN A 964 -6.31 -38.51 3.90
C GLN A 964 -5.32 -39.36 3.10
N MET A 965 -5.57 -40.68 3.03
CA MET A 965 -4.80 -41.59 2.17
C MET A 965 -4.92 -41.21 0.69
N THR A 966 -6.11 -40.79 0.24
CA THR A 966 -6.31 -40.28 -1.13
C THR A 966 -5.50 -39.01 -1.40
N ASP A 967 -5.44 -38.09 -0.43
CA ASP A 967 -4.62 -36.87 -0.54
C ASP A 967 -3.12 -37.20 -0.64
N VAL A 968 -2.64 -38.16 0.16
CA VAL A 968 -1.25 -38.64 0.13
C VAL A 968 -0.94 -39.30 -1.22
N ALA A 969 -1.81 -40.18 -1.71
CA ALA A 969 -1.65 -40.82 -3.02
C ALA A 969 -1.62 -39.80 -4.16
N ARG A 970 -2.48 -38.77 -4.10
CA ARG A 970 -2.47 -37.67 -5.07
C ARG A 970 -1.15 -36.89 -5.03
N PHE A 971 -0.58 -36.68 -3.85
CA PHE A 971 0.74 -36.05 -3.73
C PHE A 971 1.83 -36.91 -4.36
N CYS A 972 1.91 -38.19 -4.00
CA CYS A 972 2.91 -39.11 -4.56
C CYS A 972 2.84 -39.19 -6.09
N ASN A 973 1.64 -39.30 -6.67
CA ASN A 973 1.46 -39.33 -8.13
C ASN A 973 1.81 -38.02 -8.84
N ARG A 974 1.87 -36.90 -8.11
CA ARG A 974 2.26 -35.58 -8.66
C ARG A 974 3.73 -35.25 -8.36
N TYR A 975 4.33 -35.94 -7.41
CA TYR A 975 5.71 -35.74 -7.03
C TYR A 975 6.62 -36.11 -8.21
N PRO A 976 7.60 -35.27 -8.59
CA PRO A 976 8.29 -35.43 -9.84
C PRO A 976 9.23 -36.64 -9.85
N ASN A 977 8.93 -37.60 -10.72
CA ASN A 977 9.85 -38.67 -11.11
C ASN A 977 10.40 -38.41 -12.53
N ILE A 978 11.65 -37.97 -12.62
CA ILE A 978 12.29 -37.49 -13.85
C ILE A 978 13.61 -38.23 -14.05
N GLU A 979 13.76 -38.92 -15.17
CA GLU A 979 15.01 -39.52 -15.59
C GLU A 979 15.88 -38.47 -16.30
N LEU A 980 17.15 -38.38 -15.89
CA LEU A 980 18.14 -37.48 -16.47
C LEU A 980 19.24 -38.29 -17.14
N SER A 981 19.47 -38.02 -18.43
CA SER A 981 20.65 -38.48 -19.16
C SER A 981 21.46 -37.28 -19.67
N TYR A 982 22.79 -37.39 -19.68
CA TYR A 982 23.66 -36.32 -20.19
C TYR A 982 24.79 -36.87 -21.07
N GLU A 983 25.22 -36.05 -22.01
CA GLU A 983 26.31 -36.34 -22.95
C GLU A 983 27.22 -35.11 -23.09
N VAL A 984 28.53 -35.30 -22.95
CA VAL A 984 29.54 -34.27 -23.25
C VAL A 984 29.96 -34.43 -24.71
N GLN A 985 29.62 -33.46 -25.55
CA GLN A 985 29.97 -33.50 -26.96
C GLN A 985 31.48 -33.36 -27.14
N ASN A 986 32.06 -34.18 -28.03
CA ASN A 986 33.48 -34.19 -28.35
C ASN A 986 34.39 -34.36 -27.12
N LYS A 987 34.00 -35.19 -26.15
CA LYS A 987 34.71 -35.39 -24.87
C LYS A 987 36.22 -35.63 -25.02
N ASP A 988 36.63 -36.35 -26.07
CA ASP A 988 38.03 -36.72 -26.31
C ASP A 988 38.84 -35.66 -27.09
N ARG A 989 38.21 -34.55 -27.50
CA ARG A 989 38.81 -33.47 -28.31
C ARG A 989 38.48 -32.09 -27.73
N ILE A 990 38.74 -31.89 -26.44
CA ILE A 990 38.55 -30.60 -25.75
C ILE A 990 39.91 -29.94 -25.57
N SER A 991 40.11 -28.75 -26.17
CA SER A 991 41.31 -27.94 -25.98
C SER A 991 41.06 -26.78 -25.01
N SER A 992 42.10 -26.32 -24.32
CA SER A 992 42.02 -25.15 -23.44
C SER A 992 41.46 -23.94 -24.17
N GLY A 993 40.46 -23.27 -23.58
CA GLY A 993 39.77 -22.12 -24.18
C GLY A 993 38.66 -22.45 -25.19
N SER A 994 38.48 -23.73 -25.55
CA SER A 994 37.36 -24.15 -26.40
C SER A 994 36.02 -24.20 -25.63
N SER A 995 34.90 -24.16 -26.36
CA SER A 995 33.55 -24.30 -25.78
C SER A 995 33.21 -25.78 -25.55
N VAL A 996 32.99 -26.15 -24.30
CA VAL A 996 32.51 -27.47 -23.89
C VAL A 996 30.99 -27.47 -23.91
N ASN A 997 30.39 -28.44 -24.60
CA ASN A 997 28.95 -28.52 -24.77
C ASN A 997 28.41 -29.78 -24.09
N VAL A 998 27.58 -29.60 -23.07
CA VAL A 998 26.91 -30.67 -22.34
C VAL A 998 25.42 -30.66 -22.70
N VAL A 999 24.97 -31.78 -23.27
CA VAL A 999 23.58 -31.97 -23.68
C VAL A 999 22.89 -32.82 -22.63
N VAL A 1000 21.82 -32.31 -22.04
CA VAL A 1000 21.02 -33.01 -21.02
C VAL A 1000 19.65 -33.31 -21.62
N SER A 1001 19.19 -34.54 -21.48
CA SER A 1001 17.86 -34.99 -21.85
C SER A 1001 17.10 -35.39 -20.59
N LEU A 1002 15.89 -34.84 -20.44
CA LEU A 1002 15.02 -35.03 -19.30
C LEU A 1002 13.73 -35.70 -19.79
N GLU A 1003 13.33 -36.77 -19.13
CA GLU A 1003 12.11 -37.52 -19.41
C GLU A 1003 11.33 -37.75 -18.12
N ARG A 1004 10.07 -37.30 -18.08
CA ARG A 1004 9.15 -37.57 -16.96
C ARG A 1004 8.48 -38.92 -17.20
N GLU A 1005 8.54 -39.80 -16.21
CA GLU A 1005 7.90 -41.11 -16.27
C GLU A 1005 6.37 -41.04 -16.11
N ASP A 1006 5.87 -40.06 -15.33
CA ASP A 1006 4.45 -39.90 -15.01
C ASP A 1006 3.64 -39.15 -16.10
N GLU A 1007 2.42 -39.61 -16.39
CA GLU A 1007 1.49 -38.95 -17.34
C GLU A 1007 0.72 -37.75 -16.74
N VAL A 1008 0.59 -37.66 -15.41
CA VAL A 1008 -0.33 -36.70 -14.75
C VAL A 1008 0.33 -35.35 -14.48
N THR A 1009 0.26 -34.45 -15.46
CA THR A 1009 0.69 -33.05 -15.29
C THR A 1009 -0.40 -32.19 -14.64
N GLY A 1010 0.00 -31.39 -13.65
CA GLY A 1010 -0.84 -30.36 -13.04
C GLY A 1010 -0.02 -29.48 -12.09
N PRO A 1011 -0.62 -28.49 -11.41
CA PRO A 1011 0.14 -27.56 -10.58
C PRO A 1011 0.79 -28.28 -9.38
N VAL A 1012 1.83 -27.64 -8.85
CA VAL A 1012 2.52 -28.06 -7.61
C VAL A 1012 1.51 -28.20 -6.47
N ILE A 1013 1.63 -29.29 -5.70
CA ILE A 1013 0.84 -29.49 -4.48
C ILE A 1013 1.63 -28.90 -3.32
N ALA A 1014 1.21 -27.72 -2.88
CA ALA A 1014 1.82 -26.97 -1.78
C ALA A 1014 0.70 -26.35 -0.92
N PRO A 1015 0.08 -27.11 0.01
CA PRO A 1015 -1.14 -26.66 0.72
C PRO A 1015 -0.92 -25.45 1.63
N PHE A 1016 0.34 -25.18 2.02
CA PHE A 1016 0.71 -24.03 2.86
C PHE A 1016 1.15 -22.81 2.04
N PHE A 1017 1.23 -22.91 0.71
CA PHE A 1017 1.59 -21.80 -0.15
C PHE A 1017 0.31 -21.19 -0.79
N PRO A 1018 0.12 -19.87 -0.75
CA PRO A 1018 -1.18 -19.26 -1.10
C PRO A 1018 -1.52 -19.30 -2.59
N GLN A 1019 -0.51 -19.34 -3.47
CA GLN A 1019 -0.70 -19.29 -4.92
C GLN A 1019 -0.54 -20.69 -5.55
N LYS A 1020 -1.27 -20.95 -6.63
CA LYS A 1020 -0.98 -22.09 -7.48
C LYS A 1020 0.30 -21.81 -8.26
N ARG A 1021 1.17 -22.81 -8.36
CA ARG A 1021 2.45 -22.71 -9.05
C ARG A 1021 2.63 -23.85 -10.05
N GLU A 1022 3.37 -23.56 -11.12
CA GLU A 1022 3.93 -24.57 -12.02
C GLU A 1022 5.35 -24.96 -11.55
N GLU A 1023 5.78 -26.16 -11.93
CA GLU A 1023 7.11 -26.66 -11.59
C GLU A 1023 8.20 -25.97 -12.43
N GLY A 1024 9.17 -25.35 -11.76
CA GLY A 1024 10.40 -24.85 -12.35
C GLY A 1024 11.60 -25.71 -12.00
N TRP A 1025 12.54 -25.81 -12.93
CA TRP A 1025 13.77 -26.59 -12.76
C TRP A 1025 14.99 -25.78 -13.17
N TRP A 1026 16.08 -25.97 -12.44
CA TRP A 1026 17.42 -25.50 -12.83
C TRP A 1026 18.31 -26.67 -13.16
N VAL A 1027 19.04 -26.54 -14.26
CA VAL A 1027 20.15 -27.42 -14.61
C VAL A 1027 21.41 -26.61 -14.50
N VAL A 1028 22.34 -27.05 -13.65
CA VAL A 1028 23.53 -26.28 -13.27
C VAL A 1028 24.76 -27.15 -13.46
N ILE A 1029 25.81 -26.60 -14.05
CA ILE A 1029 27.13 -27.21 -14.08
C ILE A 1029 28.04 -26.37 -13.19
N GLY A 1030 28.72 -27.01 -12.25
CA GLY A 1030 29.64 -26.35 -11.34
C GLY A 1030 30.83 -27.21 -10.96
N ASP A 1031 31.86 -26.55 -10.43
CA ASP A 1031 32.99 -27.19 -9.75
C ASP A 1031 32.83 -27.01 -8.23
N PRO A 1032 32.50 -28.09 -7.50
CA PRO A 1032 32.36 -28.05 -6.05
C PRO A 1032 33.66 -27.71 -5.32
N LYS A 1033 34.84 -28.01 -5.90
CA LYS A 1033 36.13 -27.79 -5.25
C LYS A 1033 36.47 -26.30 -5.20
N THR A 1034 36.21 -25.59 -6.29
CA THR A 1034 36.46 -24.15 -6.39
C THR A 1034 35.25 -23.30 -6.01
N ASN A 1035 34.10 -23.93 -5.75
CA ASN A 1035 32.82 -23.27 -5.50
C ASN A 1035 32.38 -22.37 -6.68
N SER A 1036 32.73 -22.78 -7.89
CA SER A 1036 32.50 -22.03 -9.12
C SER A 1036 31.29 -22.58 -9.88
N LEU A 1037 30.35 -21.71 -10.25
CA LEU A 1037 29.23 -22.02 -11.13
C LEU A 1037 29.63 -21.70 -12.56
N LEU A 1038 29.57 -22.70 -13.46
CA LEU A 1038 30.07 -22.59 -14.83
C LEU A 1038 28.95 -22.31 -15.83
N SER A 1039 27.80 -22.97 -15.66
CA SER A 1039 26.66 -22.81 -16.56
C SER A 1039 25.36 -23.09 -15.82
N ILE A 1040 24.29 -22.36 -16.13
CA ILE A 1040 22.97 -22.53 -15.55
C ILE A 1040 21.90 -22.35 -16.61
N LYS A 1041 20.86 -23.17 -16.56
CA LYS A 1041 19.67 -22.99 -17.39
C LYS A 1041 18.41 -23.32 -16.62
N ARG A 1042 17.43 -22.41 -16.68
CA ARG A 1042 16.10 -22.61 -16.11
C ARG A 1042 15.14 -23.14 -17.18
N LEU A 1043 14.30 -24.10 -16.81
CA LEU A 1043 13.25 -24.62 -17.68
C LEU A 1043 11.97 -24.97 -16.92
N THR A 1044 10.90 -25.18 -17.67
CA THR A 1044 9.67 -25.84 -17.20
C THR A 1044 9.55 -27.15 -17.97
N LEU A 1045 9.31 -28.26 -17.27
CA LEU A 1045 9.26 -29.59 -17.87
C LEU A 1045 7.82 -30.12 -17.85
N GLN A 1046 7.27 -30.38 -19.04
CA GLN A 1046 6.01 -31.11 -19.17
C GLN A 1046 6.28 -32.62 -19.19
N GLN A 1047 6.71 -33.16 -20.34
CA GLN A 1047 6.97 -34.59 -20.51
C GLN A 1047 8.43 -34.88 -20.85
N LYS A 1048 8.96 -34.28 -21.92
CA LYS A 1048 10.37 -34.40 -22.31
C LYS A 1048 10.97 -33.04 -22.60
N ALA A 1049 12.25 -32.86 -22.27
CA ALA A 1049 13.02 -31.69 -22.67
C ALA A 1049 14.46 -32.07 -22.99
N LYS A 1050 15.02 -31.45 -24.02
CA LYS A 1050 16.45 -31.55 -24.34
C LYS A 1050 17.05 -30.17 -24.25
N ILE A 1051 18.09 -30.03 -23.45
CA ILE A 1051 18.76 -28.76 -23.19
C ILE A 1051 20.26 -28.89 -23.45
N LYS A 1052 20.85 -27.79 -23.89
CA LYS A 1052 22.27 -27.65 -24.10
C LYS A 1052 22.79 -26.60 -23.13
N LEU A 1053 23.82 -26.95 -22.39
CA LEU A 1053 24.62 -26.07 -21.54
C LEU A 1053 26.04 -26.01 -22.08
N ASP A 1054 26.60 -24.82 -22.11
CA ASP A 1054 27.94 -24.55 -22.59
C ASP A 1054 28.74 -23.74 -21.58
N PHE A 1055 30.06 -23.98 -21.56
CA PHE A 1055 31.05 -23.23 -20.77
C PHE A 1055 32.43 -23.33 -21.43
N VAL A 1056 33.38 -22.49 -20.98
CA VAL A 1056 34.74 -22.45 -21.54
C VAL A 1056 35.64 -23.45 -20.81
N ALA A 1057 36.39 -24.25 -21.58
CA ALA A 1057 37.35 -25.21 -21.03
C ALA A 1057 38.49 -24.47 -20.28
N PRO A 1058 38.85 -24.89 -19.06
CA PRO A 1058 39.94 -24.31 -18.28
C PRO A 1058 41.32 -24.71 -18.85
N ASN A 1059 42.39 -24.39 -18.12
CA ASN A 1059 43.75 -24.79 -18.46
C ASN A 1059 43.89 -26.31 -18.64
N PRO A 1060 44.86 -26.79 -19.45
CA PRO A 1060 45.06 -28.20 -19.71
C PRO A 1060 45.18 -29.04 -18.43
N GLY A 1061 44.56 -30.21 -18.42
CA GLY A 1061 44.52 -31.10 -17.26
C GLY A 1061 43.21 -31.85 -17.10
N HIS A 1062 43.14 -32.65 -16.03
CA HIS A 1062 41.97 -33.44 -15.67
C HIS A 1062 41.06 -32.63 -14.74
N HIS A 1063 39.86 -32.31 -15.21
CA HIS A 1063 38.88 -31.51 -14.45
C HIS A 1063 37.63 -32.33 -14.16
N SER A 1064 37.12 -32.22 -12.94
CA SER A 1064 35.91 -32.92 -12.50
C SER A 1064 34.84 -31.91 -12.10
N TYR A 1065 33.66 -32.06 -12.69
CA TYR A 1065 32.52 -31.19 -12.50
C TYR A 1065 31.32 -31.99 -11.98
N THR A 1066 30.33 -31.26 -11.49
CA THR A 1066 29.05 -31.82 -11.06
C THR A 1066 27.92 -31.12 -11.81
N LEU A 1067 27.04 -31.93 -12.40
CA LEU A 1067 25.77 -31.51 -12.97
C LEU A 1067 24.71 -31.63 -11.88
N TYR A 1068 24.03 -30.53 -11.57
CA TYR A 1068 22.93 -30.45 -10.62
C TYR A 1068 21.62 -30.27 -11.39
N PHE A 1069 20.59 -31.01 -10.97
CA PHE A 1069 19.22 -30.84 -11.41
C PHE A 1069 18.37 -30.52 -10.18
N MET A 1070 17.96 -29.26 -10.06
CA MET A 1070 17.33 -28.71 -8.85
C MET A 1070 15.91 -28.25 -9.12
N SER A 1071 14.97 -28.61 -8.25
CA SER A 1071 13.58 -28.09 -8.31
C SER A 1071 13.47 -26.71 -7.65
N ASP A 1072 12.44 -25.94 -8.01
CA ASP A 1072 12.05 -24.72 -7.30
C ASP A 1072 10.82 -24.89 -6.38
N ALA A 1073 10.32 -26.13 -6.26
CA ALA A 1073 9.02 -26.42 -5.66
C ALA A 1073 9.00 -27.62 -4.69
N TYR A 1074 9.75 -28.69 -4.96
CA TYR A 1074 9.78 -29.89 -4.12
C TYR A 1074 11.18 -30.14 -3.59
N LEU A 1075 11.28 -30.67 -2.36
CA LEU A 1075 12.54 -31.15 -1.78
C LEU A 1075 12.66 -32.66 -1.98
N GLY A 1076 13.88 -33.16 -2.17
CA GLY A 1076 14.17 -34.60 -2.27
C GLY A 1076 14.12 -35.20 -3.67
N CYS A 1077 13.88 -34.37 -4.69
CA CYS A 1077 13.92 -34.74 -6.12
C CYS A 1077 15.17 -34.18 -6.83
N ASP A 1078 16.08 -33.57 -6.09
CA ASP A 1078 17.30 -32.98 -6.64
C ASP A 1078 18.31 -34.09 -6.98
N GLN A 1079 18.95 -33.98 -8.15
CA GLN A 1079 19.89 -35.00 -8.65
C GLN A 1079 21.27 -34.40 -8.92
N GLU A 1080 22.31 -35.16 -8.59
CA GLU A 1080 23.71 -34.77 -8.80
C GLU A 1080 24.47 -35.83 -9.59
N TYR A 1081 25.09 -35.44 -10.70
CA TYR A 1081 25.90 -36.33 -11.54
C TYR A 1081 27.31 -35.78 -11.69
N LYS A 1082 28.29 -36.53 -11.19
CA LYS A 1082 29.71 -36.19 -11.34
C LYS A 1082 30.21 -36.66 -12.70
N PHE A 1083 30.93 -35.79 -13.39
CA PHE A 1083 31.59 -36.11 -14.65
C PHE A 1083 32.97 -35.47 -14.71
N SER A 1084 33.81 -35.98 -15.60
CA SER A 1084 35.17 -35.48 -15.81
C SER A 1084 35.42 -35.22 -17.29
N ILE A 1085 36.27 -34.23 -17.55
CA ILE A 1085 36.79 -33.93 -18.89
C ILE A 1085 38.31 -33.83 -18.81
N ASP A 1086 38.97 -34.27 -19.89
CA ASP A 1086 40.40 -34.09 -20.09
C ASP A 1086 40.61 -32.97 -21.10
N VAL A 1087 41.31 -31.92 -20.68
CA VAL A 1087 41.56 -30.75 -21.52
C VAL A 1087 42.99 -30.79 -22.04
N GLY A 1088 43.17 -30.79 -23.36
CA GLY A 1088 44.46 -30.76 -24.04
C GLY A 1088 45.04 -29.35 -24.22
N GLU A 1089 46.33 -29.28 -24.55
CA GLU A 1089 47.01 -28.03 -24.93
C GLU A 1089 46.48 -27.48 -26.26
N TYR A 1090 46.58 -26.16 -26.43
CA TYR A 1090 46.13 -25.45 -27.62
C TYR A 1090 47.08 -25.73 -28.80
N GLU A 1091 46.66 -26.51 -29.80
CA GLU A 1091 47.38 -26.58 -31.07
C GLU A 1091 47.11 -25.30 -31.88
N SER A 1092 48.07 -24.37 -31.88
CA SER A 1092 48.09 -23.26 -32.82
C SER A 1092 48.46 -23.79 -34.21
N GLY A 1093 47.44 -24.04 -35.03
CA GLY A 1093 47.47 -24.18 -36.49
C GLY A 1093 48.74 -24.71 -37.14
N GLU A 1094 48.77 -26.00 -37.46
CA GLU A 1094 49.43 -26.46 -38.68
C GLU A 1094 48.42 -26.41 -39.83
N SER A 1095 48.84 -25.76 -40.91
CA SER A 1095 48.15 -25.65 -42.19
C SER A 1095 47.78 -27.02 -42.76
N GLU A 1096 46.48 -27.29 -42.96
CA GLU A 1096 46.02 -28.37 -43.82
C GLU A 1096 46.30 -28.01 -45.29
N SER A 1097 47.44 -28.49 -45.77
CA SER A 1097 47.61 -28.90 -47.15
C SER A 1097 47.62 -30.44 -47.18
N GLU A 1098 46.48 -31.05 -47.49
CA GLU A 1098 46.25 -32.12 -48.48
C GLU A 1098 44.80 -32.61 -48.48
#